data_AF-A0A520QK21-F1
#
_entry.id   AF-A0A520QK21-F1
#
_cell.length_a   1.000
_cell.length_b   1.000
_cell.length_c   1.000
_cell.angle_alpha   90.00
_cell.angle_beta   90.00
_cell.angle_gamma   90.00
#
_symmetry.space_group_name_H-M   'P 1'
#
loop_
_entity.id
_entity.type
_entity.pdbx_description
1 polymer ?
#
loop_
_entity_poly.entity_id
_entity_poly.type
_entity_poly.pdbx_seq_one_letter_code
_entity_poly.pdbx_strand_id
1 'polypeptide(L)'
;MYMTCYLLRLTCFLTFLGFLSNASAQYGDWKHSGSMYIVTTSEGANLPTAVEEKNFPLLVRIHRDYFDFSQAKLRGEDIRFSSQGKPLAYQIEYWDAAAGNAAIWVRIPTIKGNDQQAIRMHWGHDQTSSESNGEGVFRTTEGFAGVWHLGDNLEDATSNNLDGFNKPDKPTTNTTGIIGDGQEFGVNKFLVIRPPGTKPDRRVSCMPSGNADRTMSAWVNPSSFEGLNWAQASIGGWGEPERGQKPGMGLSYFTLTGRGQPRFHLYGFDPRCASPLPRGKWRHIALSVSDDMVRFYVDGNLEQTIDNNGNRVSKLGTLKTPVSTPVDLGDHGNGRGPFNGALDEVRFESAARSDNWMKLCFENQKPLQTLVGPLVQDGNEFSISHTSLKMKEGESIALSAKAGGARKVYWVLQDGDKEQILAVDRFSYTFNAGRLAESKTVALQFKAVFATGVKNRTIPIAIQESIPNPTYTLHVPKTWNGRDELEISPTITNLAKMKSNGAGKLNYSWTVSGMATVSHTAEGTLLLKRAQNSGTLTVALSLDNGGAAVSRSAQIAVTEPQHDTWVQRLPFADEKPVDHQFYARDNKGLGTLYYRGTLNESADSVFLKLYAGDKLLDTQRQAIGSDKKYTLSAKLKAGLIAYRTEFGIKRGDAETVLDKASNLACGDVFVIQGQSNAEAWTDERIIHPYRSPWLRSFGTPSTNKDRARDAVWGNAISFNGGPKHHHFQIGYWGVELGKMLIETHKIPICIINGAQGGTRIDQHQRNEADPTDVSTIYGRLLWRLQQAKLTHGVRAVLWHQGENDQGESGATGTFGWVNYQDYFLRMAATWKQDYPNIKHYYTHQIWPGACGARSVENDRLRERQRQLPEQFSNLSVMSTLGIRPGGGCHFPAEGYAAMARQLFPLVNQYNYGAKSKTSVTAPNIKSVSYAGARKDEIKLVFDQDVKWSEDIIGRFDLDDDSAQVAAVGGSGRIITLKLTGPSAAKSLSYVRGGKWRQEDAIIRGSNDIAALTFCEVPIRLPKN
;
A
#
# COMPACT_ATOMS: atom_id res chain seq x y z
N MET A 1 -101.26 -32.61 0.32
CA MET A 1 -100.91 -31.44 -0.51
C MET A 1 -99.44 -31.13 -0.24
N TYR A 2 -98.56 -31.18 -1.25
CA TYR A 2 -97.13 -30.76 -1.26
C TYR A 2 -96.12 -31.58 -0.39
N MET A 3 -94.82 -31.78 -0.68
CA MET A 3 -93.90 -31.50 -1.81
C MET A 3 -92.53 -32.17 -1.54
N THR A 4 -91.85 -32.64 -2.61
CA THR A 4 -90.38 -32.90 -2.80
C THR A 4 -89.63 -34.03 -2.05
N CYS A 5 -88.95 -34.87 -2.86
CA CYS A 5 -88.09 -36.00 -2.49
C CYS A 5 -86.72 -35.93 -3.20
N TYR A 6 -85.72 -36.56 -2.58
CA TYR A 6 -84.36 -36.89 -3.05
C TYR A 6 -84.33 -37.95 -4.17
N LEU A 7 -83.33 -37.92 -5.07
CA LEU A 7 -82.33 -39.00 -5.28
C LEU A 7 -81.31 -38.72 -6.42
N LEU A 8 -80.21 -39.48 -6.36
CA LEU A 8 -78.98 -39.53 -7.17
C LEU A 8 -79.10 -40.06 -8.63
N ARG A 9 -78.01 -39.78 -9.40
CA ARG A 9 -77.30 -40.60 -10.43
C ARG A 9 -77.55 -40.41 -11.96
N LEU A 10 -76.41 -40.22 -12.64
CA LEU A 10 -75.93 -40.80 -13.93
C LEU A 10 -76.15 -40.06 -15.29
N THR A 11 -75.00 -39.65 -15.90
CA THR A 11 -74.56 -39.82 -17.32
C THR A 11 -75.37 -39.19 -18.47
N CYS A 12 -74.87 -38.71 -19.62
CA CYS A 12 -73.56 -38.51 -20.26
C CYS A 12 -73.81 -37.84 -21.64
N PHE A 13 -72.79 -37.17 -22.21
CA PHE A 13 -72.52 -36.98 -23.66
C PHE A 13 -73.53 -36.22 -24.54
N LEU A 14 -73.20 -34.97 -24.93
CA LEU A 14 -72.72 -34.60 -26.28
C LEU A 14 -72.65 -33.06 -26.40
N THR A 15 -71.44 -32.51 -26.41
CA THR A 15 -71.02 -31.33 -27.20
C THR A 15 -69.50 -31.22 -27.06
N PHE A 16 -68.82 -32.10 -27.79
CA PHE A 16 -67.40 -32.02 -28.07
C PHE A 16 -67.29 -31.26 -29.39
N LEU A 17 -66.80 -30.02 -29.39
CA LEU A 17 -65.97 -29.42 -30.45
C LEU A 17 -65.83 -27.91 -30.18
N GLY A 18 -64.58 -27.49 -29.94
CA GLY A 18 -64.16 -26.11 -30.11
C GLY A 18 -63.86 -25.36 -28.82
N PHE A 19 -62.78 -25.72 -28.11
CA PHE A 19 -61.87 -24.78 -27.44
C PHE A 19 -60.56 -25.52 -27.09
N LEU A 20 -59.83 -25.96 -28.12
CA LEU A 20 -58.42 -26.33 -28.05
C LEU A 20 -57.64 -25.39 -28.98
N SER A 21 -57.27 -24.22 -28.47
CA SER A 21 -56.29 -23.24 -29.01
C SER A 21 -56.29 -22.04 -28.04
N ASN A 22 -55.23 -21.48 -27.48
CA ASN A 22 -53.81 -21.51 -27.75
C ASN A 22 -53.04 -21.23 -26.45
N ALA A 23 -52.20 -22.17 -26.00
CA ALA A 23 -51.09 -21.84 -25.10
C ALA A 23 -49.82 -21.45 -25.90
N SER A 24 -49.92 -21.33 -27.24
CA SER A 24 -48.81 -20.98 -28.14
C SER A 24 -48.77 -19.51 -28.59
N ALA A 25 -49.68 -18.64 -28.14
CA ALA A 25 -49.88 -17.35 -28.79
C ALA A 25 -49.02 -16.17 -28.29
N GLN A 26 -48.32 -16.26 -27.14
CA GLN A 26 -47.68 -15.05 -26.56
C GLN A 26 -46.43 -14.55 -27.33
N TYR A 27 -45.70 -15.44 -27.99
CA TYR A 27 -44.47 -15.10 -28.73
C TYR A 27 -44.54 -15.52 -30.22
N GLY A 28 -45.76 -15.69 -30.77
CA GLY A 28 -45.95 -16.14 -32.15
C GLY A 28 -45.38 -15.21 -33.23
N ASP A 29 -45.35 -13.90 -32.95
CA ASP A 29 -44.85 -12.87 -33.88
C ASP A 29 -43.32 -12.68 -33.83
N TRP A 30 -42.62 -13.43 -32.98
CA TRP A 30 -41.17 -13.36 -32.85
C TRP A 30 -40.48 -14.20 -33.92
N LYS A 31 -39.66 -13.56 -34.76
CA LYS A 31 -38.99 -14.21 -35.92
C LYS A 31 -38.06 -15.34 -35.50
N HIS A 32 -37.47 -15.24 -34.31
CA HIS A 32 -36.50 -16.19 -33.82
C HIS A 32 -36.72 -16.54 -32.35
N SER A 33 -36.40 -17.78 -31.99
CA SER A 33 -36.32 -18.21 -30.59
C SER A 33 -35.32 -19.34 -30.43
N GLY A 34 -34.75 -19.47 -29.23
CA GLY A 34 -33.78 -20.51 -28.93
C GLY A 34 -33.69 -20.77 -27.43
N SER A 35 -33.22 -21.98 -27.09
CA SER A 35 -33.08 -22.40 -25.69
C SER A 35 -31.64 -22.18 -25.22
N MET A 36 -31.50 -21.80 -23.96
CA MET A 36 -30.27 -21.86 -23.18
C MET A 36 -30.54 -22.69 -21.93
N TYR A 37 -29.48 -23.18 -21.29
CA TYR A 37 -29.62 -24.06 -20.14
C TYR A 37 -28.89 -23.53 -18.92
N ILE A 38 -29.55 -23.58 -17.78
CA ILE A 38 -28.97 -23.43 -16.44
C ILE A 38 -28.47 -24.83 -16.05
N VAL A 39 -27.18 -24.98 -15.88
CA VAL A 39 -26.50 -26.26 -15.62
C VAL A 39 -25.94 -26.26 -14.21
N THR A 40 -26.62 -26.94 -13.29
CA THR A 40 -26.23 -27.06 -11.87
C THR A 40 -25.68 -28.45 -11.52
N THR A 41 -25.57 -29.34 -12.49
CA THR A 41 -24.84 -30.62 -12.36
C THR A 41 -23.35 -30.42 -12.09
N SER A 42 -22.61 -31.50 -11.85
CA SER A 42 -21.14 -31.49 -11.71
C SER A 42 -20.40 -30.90 -12.92
N GLU A 43 -21.08 -30.80 -14.07
CA GLU A 43 -20.58 -30.24 -15.32
C GLU A 43 -20.82 -28.73 -15.48
N GLY A 44 -21.40 -28.09 -14.47
CA GLY A 44 -21.64 -26.65 -14.41
C GLY A 44 -21.38 -26.10 -13.01
N ALA A 45 -22.34 -25.40 -12.41
CA ALA A 45 -22.16 -24.78 -11.09
C ALA A 45 -22.03 -25.78 -9.93
N ASN A 46 -22.35 -27.07 -10.15
CA ASN A 46 -22.25 -28.17 -9.19
C ASN A 46 -22.95 -27.88 -7.85
N LEU A 47 -24.28 -27.77 -7.89
CA LEU A 47 -25.12 -27.69 -6.70
C LEU A 47 -25.66 -29.07 -6.29
N PRO A 48 -25.79 -29.35 -4.98
CA PRO A 48 -26.38 -30.61 -4.51
C PRO A 48 -27.83 -30.78 -4.95
N THR A 49 -28.26 -32.03 -5.24
CA THR A 49 -29.61 -32.38 -5.74
C THR A 49 -30.76 -31.84 -4.88
N ALA A 50 -30.60 -31.72 -3.56
CA ALA A 50 -31.64 -31.27 -2.65
C ALA A 50 -31.80 -29.73 -2.60
N VAL A 51 -30.93 -28.97 -3.26
CA VAL A 51 -30.94 -27.51 -3.21
C VAL A 51 -31.97 -26.94 -4.19
N GLU A 52 -32.71 -25.94 -3.73
CA GLU A 52 -33.60 -25.13 -4.54
C GLU A 52 -33.43 -23.66 -4.14
N GLU A 53 -33.08 -22.81 -5.11
CA GLU A 53 -32.94 -21.36 -4.92
C GLU A 53 -34.05 -20.64 -5.69
N LYS A 54 -34.70 -19.65 -5.05
CA LYS A 54 -35.91 -18.99 -5.59
C LYS A 54 -35.64 -17.55 -5.99
N ASN A 55 -36.30 -17.10 -7.06
CA ASN A 55 -36.23 -15.70 -7.53
C ASN A 55 -34.79 -15.20 -7.75
N PHE A 56 -33.89 -16.07 -8.24
CA PHE A 56 -32.48 -15.75 -8.45
C PHE A 56 -32.29 -14.85 -9.68
N PRO A 57 -31.56 -13.71 -9.57
CA PRO A 57 -31.18 -12.90 -10.73
C PRO A 57 -30.02 -13.57 -11.47
N LEU A 58 -30.35 -14.29 -12.54
CA LEU A 58 -29.39 -15.02 -13.38
C LEU A 58 -28.79 -14.09 -14.43
N LEU A 59 -27.47 -13.99 -14.47
CA LEU A 59 -26.74 -13.35 -15.54
C LEU A 59 -26.65 -14.26 -16.78
N VAL A 60 -27.21 -13.79 -17.88
CA VAL A 60 -27.11 -14.36 -19.21
C VAL A 60 -26.10 -13.55 -20.01
N ARG A 61 -25.10 -14.22 -20.59
CA ARG A 61 -24.16 -13.59 -21.53
C ARG A 61 -24.42 -14.09 -22.95
N ILE A 62 -24.43 -13.17 -23.91
CA ILE A 62 -24.65 -13.47 -25.34
C ILE A 62 -23.36 -13.15 -26.11
N HIS A 63 -23.02 -14.00 -27.09
CA HIS A 63 -21.83 -13.82 -27.92
C HIS A 63 -22.09 -14.10 -29.40
N ARG A 64 -21.34 -13.42 -30.27
CA ARG A 64 -21.39 -13.59 -31.74
C ARG A 64 -21.15 -15.02 -32.24
N ASP A 65 -20.54 -15.89 -31.44
CA ASP A 65 -20.30 -17.29 -31.80
C ASP A 65 -21.60 -18.10 -31.97
N TYR A 66 -22.69 -17.68 -31.32
CA TYR A 66 -23.97 -18.39 -31.34
C TYR A 66 -25.19 -17.46 -31.47
N PHE A 67 -24.98 -16.15 -31.59
CA PHE A 67 -26.04 -15.18 -31.75
C PHE A 67 -25.67 -14.13 -32.80
N ASP A 68 -26.53 -13.94 -33.79
CA ASP A 68 -26.36 -12.91 -34.81
C ASP A 68 -27.01 -11.60 -34.34
N PHE A 69 -26.17 -10.66 -33.92
CA PHE A 69 -26.62 -9.36 -33.40
C PHE A 69 -27.35 -8.51 -34.43
N SER A 70 -27.26 -8.81 -35.73
CA SER A 70 -28.05 -8.11 -36.76
C SER A 70 -29.53 -8.49 -36.76
N GLN A 71 -29.90 -9.57 -36.07
CA GLN A 71 -31.28 -10.05 -35.95
C GLN A 71 -32.06 -9.40 -34.80
N ALA A 72 -31.41 -8.57 -33.99
CA ALA A 72 -32.03 -7.80 -32.92
C ALA A 72 -31.77 -6.30 -33.14
N LYS A 73 -32.54 -5.46 -32.45
CA LYS A 73 -32.37 -4.01 -32.44
C LYS A 73 -31.04 -3.61 -31.79
N LEU A 74 -30.61 -2.38 -32.08
CA LEU A 74 -29.27 -1.88 -31.76
C LEU A 74 -28.88 -2.01 -30.28
N ARG A 75 -29.86 -2.01 -29.36
CA ARG A 75 -29.65 -2.15 -27.91
C ARG A 75 -30.44 -3.33 -27.33
N GLY A 76 -30.82 -4.30 -28.15
CA GLY A 76 -31.55 -5.50 -27.73
C GLY A 76 -32.99 -5.23 -27.27
N GLU A 77 -33.62 -4.15 -27.72
CA GLU A 77 -34.96 -3.76 -27.26
C GLU A 77 -36.05 -4.81 -27.56
N ASP A 78 -35.84 -5.58 -28.61
CA ASP A 78 -36.70 -6.67 -29.06
C ASP A 78 -36.10 -8.03 -28.66
N ILE A 79 -35.77 -8.23 -27.37
CA ILE A 79 -35.50 -9.55 -26.78
C ILE A 79 -36.53 -9.88 -25.68
N ARG A 80 -36.89 -11.14 -25.50
CA ARG A 80 -37.71 -11.60 -24.36
C ARG A 80 -37.20 -12.92 -23.82
N PHE A 81 -37.45 -13.16 -22.53
CA PHE A 81 -37.15 -14.42 -21.87
C PHE A 81 -38.42 -15.11 -21.37
N SER A 82 -38.45 -16.43 -21.45
CA SER A 82 -39.55 -17.23 -20.93
C SER A 82 -39.06 -18.56 -20.37
N SER A 83 -39.81 -19.11 -19.41
CA SER A 83 -39.65 -20.49 -18.94
C SER A 83 -41.00 -21.18 -18.97
N GLN A 84 -41.05 -22.35 -19.60
CA GLN A 84 -42.30 -23.10 -19.81
C GLN A 84 -43.43 -22.23 -20.41
N GLY A 85 -43.07 -21.33 -21.33
CA GLY A 85 -43.99 -20.40 -22.00
C GLY A 85 -44.36 -19.14 -21.19
N LYS A 86 -44.01 -19.06 -19.91
CA LYS A 86 -44.30 -17.88 -19.07
C LYS A 86 -43.20 -16.82 -19.18
N PRO A 87 -43.52 -15.52 -19.32
CA PRO A 87 -42.54 -14.44 -19.36
C PRO A 87 -41.68 -14.36 -18.10
N LEU A 88 -40.41 -14.00 -18.29
CA LEU A 88 -39.47 -13.70 -17.22
C LEU A 88 -39.09 -12.22 -17.27
N ALA A 89 -39.04 -11.58 -16.11
CA ALA A 89 -38.49 -10.22 -16.00
C ALA A 89 -36.99 -10.25 -16.29
N TYR A 90 -36.50 -9.24 -17.00
CA TYR A 90 -35.08 -9.13 -17.36
C TYR A 90 -34.63 -7.66 -17.35
N GLN A 91 -33.33 -7.44 -17.24
CA GLN A 91 -32.68 -6.14 -17.38
C GLN A 91 -31.44 -6.28 -18.26
N ILE A 92 -31.37 -5.49 -19.33
CA ILE A 92 -30.19 -5.35 -20.16
C ILE A 92 -29.23 -4.41 -19.43
N GLU A 93 -28.12 -4.94 -18.94
CA GLU A 93 -27.06 -4.14 -18.32
C GLU A 93 -26.09 -3.64 -19.39
N TYR A 94 -25.68 -4.53 -20.30
CA TYR A 94 -24.68 -4.24 -21.31
C TYR A 94 -25.07 -4.86 -22.66
N TRP A 95 -24.95 -4.08 -23.74
CA TRP A 95 -25.20 -4.53 -25.10
C TRP A 95 -24.27 -3.81 -26.09
N ASP A 96 -23.34 -4.56 -26.67
CA ASP A 96 -22.44 -4.08 -27.72
C ASP A 96 -22.51 -5.03 -28.92
N ALA A 97 -23.34 -4.67 -29.90
CA ALA A 97 -23.49 -5.42 -31.14
C ALA A 97 -22.21 -5.43 -32.00
N ALA A 98 -21.39 -4.37 -31.94
CA ALA A 98 -20.16 -4.26 -32.71
C ALA A 98 -19.06 -5.17 -32.13
N ALA A 99 -18.92 -5.18 -30.80
CA ALA A 99 -18.07 -6.15 -30.08
C ALA A 99 -18.71 -7.54 -30.01
N GLY A 100 -20.01 -7.69 -30.31
CA GLY A 100 -20.72 -8.95 -30.35
C GLY A 100 -20.84 -9.61 -28.98
N ASN A 101 -21.06 -8.81 -27.94
CA ASN A 101 -21.23 -9.24 -26.55
C ASN A 101 -22.44 -8.53 -25.92
N ALA A 102 -23.18 -9.23 -25.06
CA ALA A 102 -24.20 -8.62 -24.21
C ALA A 102 -24.29 -9.34 -22.85
N ALA A 103 -24.74 -8.60 -21.83
CA ALA A 103 -24.99 -9.10 -20.48
C ALA A 103 -26.40 -8.67 -20.03
N ILE A 104 -27.21 -9.65 -19.63
CA ILE A 104 -28.62 -9.48 -19.29
C ILE A 104 -28.92 -10.22 -18.00
N TRP A 105 -29.49 -9.54 -17.01
CA TRP A 105 -30.04 -10.18 -15.82
C TRP A 105 -31.44 -10.69 -16.08
N VAL A 106 -31.73 -11.93 -15.69
CA VAL A 106 -33.05 -12.57 -15.86
C VAL A 106 -33.47 -13.17 -14.53
N ARG A 107 -34.65 -12.80 -14.03
CA ARG A 107 -35.15 -13.35 -12.76
C ARG A 107 -35.71 -14.75 -12.96
N ILE A 108 -35.03 -15.75 -12.40
CA ILE A 108 -35.43 -17.15 -12.48
C ILE A 108 -36.26 -17.52 -11.25
N PRO A 109 -37.53 -17.96 -11.42
CA PRO A 109 -38.39 -18.29 -10.29
C PRO A 109 -37.82 -19.40 -9.40
N THR A 110 -37.17 -20.39 -10.00
CA THR A 110 -36.63 -21.55 -9.28
C THR A 110 -35.42 -22.12 -10.03
N ILE A 111 -34.28 -22.22 -9.35
CA ILE A 111 -33.09 -22.95 -9.77
C ILE A 111 -32.97 -24.21 -8.90
N LYS A 112 -32.91 -25.39 -9.54
CA LYS A 112 -32.76 -26.68 -8.87
C LYS A 112 -31.31 -27.13 -8.92
N GLY A 113 -30.84 -27.78 -7.87
CA GLY A 113 -29.52 -28.38 -7.83
C GLY A 113 -29.45 -29.68 -8.63
N ASN A 114 -28.26 -29.97 -9.16
CA ASN A 114 -27.99 -31.12 -10.02
C ASN A 114 -28.99 -31.31 -11.18
N ASP A 115 -29.36 -30.22 -11.86
CA ASP A 115 -30.35 -30.19 -12.94
C ASP A 115 -29.81 -29.44 -14.19
N GLN A 116 -30.52 -29.58 -15.30
CA GLN A 116 -30.30 -28.84 -16.55
C GLN A 116 -31.62 -28.19 -17.00
N GLN A 117 -31.88 -26.98 -16.52
CA GLN A 117 -33.15 -26.28 -16.72
C GLN A 117 -33.12 -25.37 -17.95
N ALA A 118 -34.10 -25.50 -18.83
CA ALA A 118 -34.20 -24.66 -20.02
C ALA A 118 -34.81 -23.28 -19.71
N ILE A 119 -34.21 -22.25 -20.29
CA ILE A 119 -34.80 -20.93 -20.47
C ILE A 119 -34.82 -20.60 -21.96
N ARG A 120 -35.88 -19.96 -22.44
CA ARG A 120 -36.07 -19.64 -23.86
C ARG A 120 -35.94 -18.15 -24.09
N MET A 121 -35.06 -17.77 -25.00
CA MET A 121 -34.92 -16.41 -25.51
C MET A 121 -35.71 -16.29 -26.83
N HIS A 122 -36.36 -15.15 -27.03
CA HIS A 122 -37.05 -14.76 -28.26
C HIS A 122 -36.44 -13.44 -28.75
N TRP A 123 -36.22 -13.27 -30.06
CA TRP A 123 -35.75 -12.01 -30.66
C TRP A 123 -36.31 -11.73 -32.07
N GLY A 124 -36.12 -10.50 -32.57
CA GLY A 124 -36.41 -10.12 -33.95
C GLY A 124 -37.81 -9.54 -34.20
N HIS A 125 -38.47 -9.01 -33.16
CA HIS A 125 -39.77 -8.34 -33.28
C HIS A 125 -39.60 -6.81 -33.25
N ASP A 126 -39.18 -6.25 -34.39
CA ASP A 126 -38.70 -4.87 -34.54
C ASP A 126 -39.69 -3.76 -34.15
N GLN A 127 -41.00 -4.04 -34.17
CA GLN A 127 -42.07 -3.11 -33.78
C GLN A 127 -42.23 -2.91 -32.26
N THR A 128 -41.45 -3.62 -31.43
CA THR A 128 -41.58 -3.55 -29.97
C THR A 128 -40.63 -2.55 -29.32
N SER A 129 -41.06 -2.01 -28.17
CA SER A 129 -40.22 -1.29 -27.23
C SER A 129 -39.48 -2.25 -26.29
N SER A 130 -38.40 -1.76 -25.67
CA SER A 130 -37.70 -2.49 -24.62
C SER A 130 -38.62 -2.77 -23.42
N GLU A 131 -38.51 -3.98 -22.87
CA GLU A 131 -39.13 -4.38 -21.59
C GLU A 131 -38.05 -4.61 -20.50
N SER A 132 -36.83 -4.13 -20.73
CA SER A 132 -35.76 -4.14 -19.73
C SER A 132 -36.21 -3.40 -18.47
N ASN A 133 -36.22 -4.09 -17.34
CA ASN A 133 -36.75 -3.61 -16.06
C ASN A 133 -35.95 -4.19 -14.89
N GLY A 134 -35.04 -3.37 -14.33
CA GLY A 134 -34.25 -3.71 -13.15
C GLY A 134 -35.11 -4.02 -11.93
N GLU A 135 -36.12 -3.20 -11.62
CA GLU A 135 -36.99 -3.40 -10.46
C GLU A 135 -37.75 -4.74 -10.54
N GLY A 136 -38.07 -5.17 -11.76
CA GLY A 136 -38.70 -6.46 -12.04
C GLY A 136 -37.79 -7.66 -11.74
N VAL A 137 -36.47 -7.46 -11.79
CA VAL A 137 -35.42 -8.45 -11.52
C VAL A 137 -34.98 -8.39 -10.06
N PHE A 138 -34.60 -7.21 -9.57
CA PHE A 138 -34.08 -6.96 -8.22
C PHE A 138 -35.17 -6.42 -7.31
N ARG A 139 -36.13 -7.28 -6.98
CA ARG A 139 -37.34 -6.89 -6.23
C ARG A 139 -37.04 -6.60 -4.77
N THR A 140 -37.48 -5.45 -4.29
CA THR A 140 -37.44 -5.08 -2.87
C THR A 140 -38.25 -6.04 -1.99
N THR A 141 -39.32 -6.63 -2.51
CA THR A 141 -40.11 -7.67 -1.82
C THR A 141 -39.36 -9.00 -1.62
N GLU A 142 -38.28 -9.23 -2.37
CA GLU A 142 -37.40 -10.41 -2.26
C GLU A 142 -36.11 -10.09 -1.48
N GLY A 143 -36.06 -8.90 -0.86
CA GLY A 143 -34.97 -8.47 0.02
C GLY A 143 -33.89 -7.64 -0.66
N PHE A 144 -33.98 -7.27 -1.94
CA PHE A 144 -32.98 -6.37 -2.56
C PHE A 144 -33.19 -4.93 -2.07
N ALA A 145 -32.27 -4.40 -1.26
CA ALA A 145 -32.37 -3.04 -0.70
C ALA A 145 -31.69 -1.99 -1.59
N GLY A 146 -30.68 -2.38 -2.35
CA GLY A 146 -30.06 -1.57 -3.40
C GLY A 146 -29.11 -2.42 -4.25
N VAL A 147 -29.07 -2.16 -5.56
CA VAL A 147 -28.23 -2.87 -6.54
C VAL A 147 -27.61 -1.85 -7.49
N TRP A 148 -26.28 -1.75 -7.48
CA TRP A 148 -25.53 -0.83 -8.33
C TRP A 148 -24.59 -1.62 -9.24
N HIS A 149 -24.86 -1.58 -10.55
CA HIS A 149 -23.98 -2.15 -11.58
C HIS A 149 -22.70 -1.32 -11.75
N LEU A 150 -22.72 -0.02 -11.41
CA LEU A 150 -21.55 0.86 -11.45
C LEU A 150 -20.95 1.11 -12.85
N GLY A 151 -21.72 0.96 -13.92
CA GLY A 151 -21.32 1.36 -15.26
C GLY A 151 -21.38 2.89 -15.48
N ASP A 152 -21.60 3.30 -16.73
CA ASP A 152 -21.79 4.73 -17.07
C ASP A 152 -22.99 5.38 -16.35
N ASN A 153 -23.99 4.58 -15.98
CA ASN A 153 -25.06 4.99 -15.08
C ASN A 153 -24.74 4.51 -13.64
N LEU A 154 -25.10 5.34 -12.67
CA LEU A 154 -24.92 5.05 -11.24
C LEU A 154 -26.28 4.79 -10.56
N GLU A 155 -27.28 4.42 -11.35
CA GLU A 155 -28.65 4.21 -10.89
C GLU A 155 -28.76 2.93 -10.04
N ASP A 156 -29.65 2.96 -9.06
CA ASP A 156 -30.06 1.76 -8.32
C ASP A 156 -31.08 0.98 -9.16
N ALA A 157 -30.82 -0.30 -9.40
CA ALA A 157 -31.72 -1.16 -10.17
C ALA A 157 -32.98 -1.59 -9.39
N THR A 158 -33.13 -1.20 -8.12
CA THR A 158 -34.31 -1.50 -7.30
C THR A 158 -35.32 -0.34 -7.27
N SER A 159 -36.55 -0.63 -6.89
CA SER A 159 -37.61 0.39 -6.72
C SER A 159 -37.37 1.37 -5.56
N ASN A 160 -36.27 1.22 -4.79
CA ASN A 160 -35.89 2.20 -3.78
C ASN A 160 -35.22 3.44 -4.40
N ASN A 161 -34.74 3.34 -5.65
CA ASN A 161 -34.09 4.42 -6.40
C ASN A 161 -32.93 5.07 -5.62
N LEU A 162 -32.12 4.28 -4.93
CA LEU A 162 -30.98 4.78 -4.17
C LEU A 162 -29.79 5.09 -5.08
N ASP A 163 -29.91 6.07 -5.96
CA ASP A 163 -28.89 6.36 -6.98
C ASP A 163 -27.57 6.87 -6.38
N GLY A 164 -26.47 6.56 -7.07
CA GLY A 164 -25.14 7.03 -6.77
C GLY A 164 -24.85 8.42 -7.37
N PHE A 165 -24.38 9.33 -6.52
CA PHE A 165 -23.99 10.67 -6.92
C PHE A 165 -22.52 10.93 -6.63
N ASN A 166 -21.80 11.31 -7.68
CA ASN A 166 -20.42 11.76 -7.57
C ASN A 166 -20.32 13.13 -6.89
N LYS A 167 -19.24 13.32 -6.13
CA LYS A 167 -18.85 14.66 -5.68
C LYS A 167 -18.23 15.45 -6.84
N PRO A 168 -18.65 16.71 -7.09
CA PRO A 168 -18.17 17.47 -8.25
C PRO A 168 -16.64 17.64 -8.31
N ASP A 169 -15.97 17.76 -7.16
CA ASP A 169 -14.52 17.97 -7.10
C ASP A 169 -13.71 16.67 -7.21
N LYS A 170 -14.34 15.50 -6.99
CA LYS A 170 -13.67 14.20 -6.88
C LYS A 170 -14.56 13.05 -7.38
N PRO A 171 -14.92 13.04 -8.67
CA PRO A 171 -15.74 11.96 -9.21
C PRO A 171 -14.95 10.64 -9.26
N THR A 172 -15.67 9.53 -9.09
CA THR A 172 -15.26 8.21 -9.58
C THR A 172 -15.11 8.25 -11.09
N THR A 173 -14.41 7.27 -11.64
CA THR A 173 -14.16 7.17 -13.08
C THR A 173 -14.59 5.81 -13.60
N ASN A 174 -15.29 5.79 -14.74
CA ASN A 174 -15.68 4.54 -15.38
C ASN A 174 -14.42 3.69 -15.72
N THR A 175 -14.52 2.37 -15.54
CA THR A 175 -13.44 1.40 -15.78
C THR A 175 -14.04 0.06 -16.20
N THR A 176 -13.22 -0.89 -16.64
CA THR A 176 -13.69 -2.23 -17.01
C THR A 176 -14.07 -3.04 -15.76
N GLY A 177 -15.34 -3.45 -15.68
CA GLY A 177 -15.88 -4.34 -14.65
C GLY A 177 -15.70 -5.83 -14.96
N ILE A 178 -16.32 -6.68 -14.15
CA ILE A 178 -16.40 -8.14 -14.33
C ILE A 178 -17.57 -8.52 -15.26
N ILE A 179 -18.65 -7.75 -15.26
CA ILE A 179 -19.83 -8.02 -16.08
C ILE A 179 -19.92 -7.04 -17.23
N GLY A 180 -20.24 -5.78 -16.93
CA GLY A 180 -20.13 -4.65 -17.83
C GLY A 180 -18.96 -3.76 -17.43
N ASP A 181 -19.24 -2.46 -17.37
CA ASP A 181 -18.31 -1.48 -16.80
C ASP A 181 -18.49 -1.40 -15.28
N GLY A 182 -17.47 -0.89 -14.58
CA GLY A 182 -17.48 -0.63 -13.15
C GLY A 182 -16.94 0.76 -12.82
N GLN A 183 -16.85 1.10 -11.53
CA GLN A 183 -16.27 2.38 -11.10
C GLN A 183 -14.92 2.20 -10.42
N GLU A 184 -13.94 3.00 -10.84
CA GLU A 184 -12.66 3.19 -10.16
C GLU A 184 -12.78 4.29 -9.09
N PHE A 185 -12.47 3.92 -7.85
CA PHE A 185 -12.45 4.77 -6.66
C PHE A 185 -11.01 5.26 -6.37
N GLY A 186 -10.80 5.86 -5.21
CA GLY A 186 -9.49 6.36 -4.78
C GLY A 186 -9.58 7.00 -3.40
N VAL A 187 -8.44 7.39 -2.84
CA VAL A 187 -8.29 7.89 -1.44
C VAL A 187 -9.24 9.05 -1.07
N ASN A 188 -9.90 9.72 -2.03
CA ASN A 188 -10.94 10.71 -1.73
C ASN A 188 -12.12 10.68 -2.72
N LYS A 189 -12.35 9.56 -3.41
CA LYS A 189 -13.45 9.39 -4.35
C LYS A 189 -14.46 8.43 -3.73
N PHE A 190 -15.73 8.82 -3.68
CA PHE A 190 -16.80 7.98 -3.17
C PHE A 190 -18.15 8.41 -3.76
N LEU A 191 -19.12 7.50 -3.73
CA LEU A 191 -20.48 7.77 -4.18
C LEU A 191 -21.38 8.02 -2.98
N VAL A 192 -22.08 9.14 -3.02
CA VAL A 192 -23.17 9.44 -2.10
C VAL A 192 -24.41 8.73 -2.62
N ILE A 193 -25.04 7.90 -1.79
CA ILE A 193 -26.19 7.10 -2.18
C ILE A 193 -27.47 7.72 -1.63
N ARG A 194 -28.44 8.05 -2.49
CA ARG A 194 -29.73 8.66 -2.07
C ARG A 194 -30.78 8.67 -3.18
N PRO A 195 -32.08 8.84 -2.86
CA PRO A 195 -33.10 9.07 -3.88
C PRO A 195 -32.89 10.37 -4.68
N PRO A 196 -33.20 10.38 -5.99
CA PRO A 196 -33.18 11.59 -6.81
C PRO A 196 -33.98 12.73 -6.20
N GLY A 197 -33.45 13.96 -6.32
CA GLY A 197 -34.12 15.17 -5.85
C GLY A 197 -34.14 15.38 -4.33
N THR A 198 -33.56 14.47 -3.53
CA THR A 198 -33.49 14.63 -2.07
C THR A 198 -32.43 15.65 -1.64
N LYS A 199 -32.72 16.35 -0.53
CA LYS A 199 -31.79 17.28 0.12
C LYS A 199 -30.59 16.51 0.74
N PRO A 200 -29.54 17.21 1.20
CA PRO A 200 -28.32 16.58 1.74
C PRO A 200 -28.51 15.76 3.03
N ASP A 201 -29.73 15.62 3.56
CA ASP A 201 -30.03 14.83 4.75
C ASP A 201 -30.06 13.31 4.49
N ARG A 202 -29.90 12.83 3.23
CA ARG A 202 -29.34 11.52 2.78
C ARG A 202 -29.81 10.24 3.49
N ARG A 203 -30.88 10.32 4.27
CA ARG A 203 -31.26 9.30 5.24
C ARG A 203 -32.34 8.40 4.66
N VAL A 204 -32.12 7.09 4.73
CA VAL A 204 -33.04 6.08 4.20
C VAL A 204 -33.50 5.13 5.30
N SER A 205 -34.70 4.58 5.17
CA SER A 205 -35.31 3.63 6.12
C SER A 205 -35.44 2.21 5.58
N CYS A 206 -35.01 1.96 4.34
CA CYS A 206 -35.09 0.64 3.70
C CYS A 206 -33.93 -0.30 4.07
N MET A 207 -32.97 0.15 4.89
CA MET A 207 -31.80 -0.65 5.30
C MET A 207 -32.08 -1.47 6.57
N PRO A 208 -31.60 -2.73 6.64
CA PRO A 208 -31.75 -3.57 7.83
C PRO A 208 -31.14 -2.96 9.09
N SER A 209 -31.81 -3.15 10.23
CA SER A 209 -31.37 -2.62 11.51
C SER A 209 -31.01 -3.69 12.54
N GLY A 210 -30.13 -3.34 13.48
CA GLY A 210 -29.70 -4.26 14.54
C GLY A 210 -29.17 -5.59 14.01
N ASN A 211 -29.61 -6.72 14.59
CA ASN A 211 -29.24 -8.08 14.16
C ASN A 211 -30.12 -8.63 13.03
N ALA A 212 -30.98 -7.81 12.42
CA ALA A 212 -31.81 -8.26 11.31
C ALA A 212 -30.95 -8.85 10.18
N ASP A 213 -31.48 -9.90 9.57
CA ASP A 213 -30.86 -10.61 8.46
C ASP A 213 -30.48 -9.64 7.33
N ARG A 214 -29.28 -9.83 6.77
CA ARG A 214 -28.79 -9.02 5.65
C ARG A 214 -27.68 -9.71 4.89
N THR A 215 -27.51 -9.31 3.65
CA THR A 215 -26.35 -9.68 2.83
C THR A 215 -25.80 -8.44 2.14
N MET A 216 -24.48 -8.30 2.12
CA MET A 216 -23.78 -7.30 1.30
C MET A 216 -22.80 -8.03 0.40
N SER A 217 -22.77 -7.71 -0.89
CA SER A 217 -21.82 -8.32 -1.83
C SER A 217 -21.30 -7.30 -2.85
N ALA A 218 -20.12 -7.57 -3.39
CA ALA A 218 -19.49 -6.78 -4.44
C ALA A 218 -18.41 -7.60 -5.15
N TRP A 219 -18.16 -7.29 -6.43
CA TRP A 219 -16.86 -7.54 -7.04
C TRP A 219 -15.90 -6.41 -6.64
N VAL A 220 -14.70 -6.76 -6.20
CA VAL A 220 -13.68 -5.80 -5.76
C VAL A 220 -12.33 -6.07 -6.41
N ASN A 221 -11.66 -5.02 -6.87
CA ASN A 221 -10.27 -5.05 -7.36
C ASN A 221 -9.45 -3.94 -6.68
N PRO A 222 -8.98 -4.19 -5.44
CA PRO A 222 -8.28 -3.18 -4.66
C PRO A 222 -6.87 -2.93 -5.23
N SER A 223 -6.54 -1.67 -5.50
CA SER A 223 -5.17 -1.26 -5.88
C SER A 223 -4.28 -1.11 -4.65
N SER A 224 -4.88 -0.72 -3.51
CA SER A 224 -4.22 -0.64 -2.20
C SER A 224 -5.22 -0.85 -1.07
N PHE A 225 -4.71 -1.09 0.14
CA PHE A 225 -5.50 -1.13 1.37
C PHE A 225 -5.13 0.03 2.29
N GLU A 226 -4.63 1.13 1.74
CA GLU A 226 -4.22 2.29 2.53
C GLU A 226 -5.45 3.07 3.02
N GLY A 227 -5.54 3.26 4.34
CA GLY A 227 -6.55 4.12 4.97
C GLY A 227 -5.91 5.27 5.72
N LEU A 228 -6.71 6.31 5.95
CA LEU A 228 -6.29 7.48 6.72
C LEU A 228 -6.50 7.28 8.24
N ASN A 229 -6.98 6.10 8.69
CA ASN A 229 -7.23 5.73 10.10
C ASN A 229 -7.61 4.23 10.28
N TRP A 230 -8.33 3.88 11.35
CA TRP A 230 -8.81 2.53 11.71
C TRP A 230 -9.71 1.82 10.67
N ALA A 231 -10.29 2.56 9.72
CA ALA A 231 -10.92 2.03 8.52
C ALA A 231 -9.91 2.06 7.39
N GLN A 232 -9.49 0.89 6.90
CA GLN A 232 -8.41 0.83 5.92
C GLN A 232 -8.92 1.03 4.48
N ALA A 233 -10.00 0.33 4.08
CA ALA A 233 -10.71 0.63 2.82
C ALA A 233 -12.21 0.25 2.94
N SER A 234 -13.14 1.11 2.53
CA SER A 234 -14.59 0.88 2.68
C SER A 234 -15.28 0.63 1.34
N ILE A 235 -15.82 -0.56 1.14
CA ILE A 235 -16.58 -0.91 -0.07
C ILE A 235 -17.89 -0.13 -0.05
N GLY A 236 -18.57 -0.17 1.09
CA GLY A 236 -19.78 0.60 1.34
C GLY A 236 -20.53 0.09 2.55
N GLY A 237 -21.60 0.78 2.90
CA GLY A 237 -22.45 0.38 4.00
C GLY A 237 -23.40 1.47 4.42
N TRP A 238 -24.01 1.25 5.58
CA TRP A 238 -24.95 2.18 6.18
C TRP A 238 -24.72 2.31 7.68
N GLY A 239 -25.01 3.48 8.23
CA GLY A 239 -24.74 3.80 9.63
C GLY A 239 -24.12 5.18 9.78
N GLU A 240 -24.27 5.77 10.96
CA GLU A 240 -23.61 7.03 11.32
C GLU A 240 -22.95 6.91 12.70
N PRO A 241 -21.70 7.37 12.86
CA PRO A 241 -21.10 7.52 14.18
C PRO A 241 -21.57 8.83 14.82
N GLU A 242 -22.27 8.78 15.97
CA GLU A 242 -22.53 9.99 16.76
C GLU A 242 -21.23 10.56 17.35
N ARG A 243 -21.01 11.88 17.23
CA ARG A 243 -19.86 12.56 17.85
C ARG A 243 -20.04 12.59 19.37
N GLY A 244 -19.14 11.92 20.09
CA GLY A 244 -18.97 12.09 21.55
C GLY A 244 -19.64 11.02 22.43
N GLN A 245 -20.28 9.99 21.88
CA GLN A 245 -20.83 8.86 22.63
C GLN A 245 -20.10 7.53 22.29
N LYS A 246 -19.83 6.68 23.28
CA LYS A 246 -19.45 5.26 23.14
C LYS A 246 -20.46 4.40 23.94
N PRO A 247 -20.64 3.08 23.67
CA PRO A 247 -20.65 2.34 22.42
C PRO A 247 -22.01 1.62 22.27
N GLY A 248 -22.84 2.03 21.31
CA GLY A 248 -24.14 1.38 21.10
C GLY A 248 -24.76 1.65 19.75
N MET A 249 -23.99 2.11 18.76
CA MET A 249 -24.51 2.38 17.42
C MET A 249 -23.72 1.59 16.37
N GLY A 250 -24.47 0.82 15.58
CA GLY A 250 -24.01 -0.19 14.63
C GLY A 250 -23.83 0.42 13.25
N LEU A 251 -22.58 0.63 12.93
CA LEU A 251 -22.13 0.79 11.56
C LEU A 251 -22.29 -0.57 10.89
N SER A 252 -23.06 -0.68 9.81
CA SER A 252 -23.12 -1.89 8.97
C SER A 252 -22.26 -1.63 7.74
N TYR A 253 -20.95 -1.57 7.95
CA TYR A 253 -19.99 -1.26 6.88
C TYR A 253 -19.17 -2.47 6.48
N PHE A 254 -19.17 -2.75 5.18
CA PHE A 254 -18.27 -3.72 4.58
C PHE A 254 -16.97 -3.03 4.22
N THR A 255 -15.89 -3.41 4.91
CA THR A 255 -14.56 -2.80 4.78
C THR A 255 -13.50 -3.87 4.54
N LEU A 256 -12.28 -3.45 4.28
CA LEU A 256 -11.09 -4.28 4.24
C LEU A 256 -10.10 -3.80 5.31
N THR A 257 -9.33 -4.73 5.87
CA THR A 257 -8.14 -4.42 6.70
C THR A 257 -6.95 -4.02 5.81
N GLY A 258 -5.83 -3.62 6.40
CA GLY A 258 -4.59 -3.27 5.66
C GLY A 258 -3.91 -4.43 4.97
N ARG A 259 -4.22 -5.63 5.44
CA ARG A 259 -3.89 -6.89 4.79
C ARG A 259 -4.83 -7.26 3.65
N GLY A 260 -5.93 -6.54 3.48
CA GLY A 260 -6.96 -6.87 2.50
C GLY A 260 -7.94 -7.93 2.98
N GLN A 261 -8.16 -8.11 4.28
CA GLN A 261 -9.18 -9.04 4.76
C GLN A 261 -10.55 -8.38 4.79
N PRO A 262 -11.58 -8.98 4.16
CA PRO A 262 -12.97 -8.54 4.29
C PRO A 262 -13.37 -8.45 5.76
N ARG A 263 -13.93 -7.32 6.18
CA ARG A 263 -14.25 -7.00 7.57
C ARG A 263 -15.61 -6.34 7.65
N PHE A 264 -16.42 -6.80 8.59
CA PHE A 264 -17.67 -6.15 8.95
C PHE A 264 -17.36 -5.20 10.10
N HIS A 265 -17.30 -3.91 9.77
CA HIS A 265 -16.83 -2.91 10.72
C HIS A 265 -17.94 -2.51 11.67
N LEU A 266 -17.81 -2.88 12.94
CA LEU A 266 -18.72 -2.47 14.01
C LEU A 266 -17.90 -1.84 15.13
N TYR A 267 -18.42 -0.77 15.74
CA TYR A 267 -17.67 -0.03 16.76
C TYR A 267 -17.41 -0.91 18.00
N GLY A 268 -16.15 -1.31 18.20
CA GLY A 268 -15.72 -2.13 19.34
C GLY A 268 -15.74 -3.65 19.11
N PHE A 269 -16.20 -4.14 17.95
CA PHE A 269 -16.15 -5.55 17.57
C PHE A 269 -16.05 -5.69 16.05
N ASP A 270 -14.88 -6.08 15.54
CA ASP A 270 -14.59 -6.10 14.10
C ASP A 270 -14.37 -7.53 13.58
N PRO A 271 -15.44 -8.34 13.39
CA PRO A 271 -15.27 -9.65 12.78
C PRO A 271 -14.78 -9.48 11.34
N ARG A 272 -13.84 -10.33 10.95
CA ARG A 272 -13.22 -10.31 9.62
C ARG A 272 -13.02 -11.72 9.09
N CYS A 273 -12.92 -11.83 7.78
CA CYS A 273 -12.46 -13.01 7.08
C CYS A 273 -10.99 -13.29 7.43
N ALA A 274 -10.67 -14.56 7.69
CA ALA A 274 -9.29 -14.98 7.96
C ALA A 274 -8.39 -14.80 6.74
N SER A 275 -8.91 -15.05 5.54
CA SER A 275 -8.18 -15.00 4.27
C SER A 275 -8.06 -13.56 3.75
N PRO A 276 -6.84 -13.08 3.45
CA PRO A 276 -6.64 -11.78 2.79
C PRO A 276 -6.94 -11.86 1.29
N LEU A 277 -7.37 -10.75 0.70
CA LEU A 277 -7.51 -10.58 -0.73
C LEU A 277 -6.20 -10.09 -1.37
N PRO A 278 -5.88 -10.54 -2.59
CA PRO A 278 -4.79 -9.98 -3.38
C PRO A 278 -5.13 -8.54 -3.84
N ARG A 279 -4.09 -7.73 -4.08
CA ARG A 279 -4.21 -6.46 -4.81
C ARG A 279 -4.26 -6.69 -6.31
N GLY A 280 -4.88 -5.78 -7.05
CA GLY A 280 -4.87 -5.77 -8.52
C GLY A 280 -5.54 -6.99 -9.15
N LYS A 281 -6.42 -7.67 -8.43
CA LYS A 281 -7.21 -8.81 -8.91
C LYS A 281 -8.64 -8.68 -8.44
N TRP A 282 -9.58 -8.87 -9.38
CA TRP A 282 -11.00 -8.99 -9.07
C TRP A 282 -11.28 -10.22 -8.21
N ARG A 283 -12.04 -10.02 -7.13
CA ARG A 283 -12.59 -11.08 -6.27
C ARG A 283 -14.04 -10.77 -5.97
N HIS A 284 -14.88 -11.79 -5.91
CA HIS A 284 -16.25 -11.62 -5.42
C HIS A 284 -16.24 -11.80 -3.91
N ILE A 285 -16.75 -10.83 -3.17
CA ILE A 285 -16.85 -10.92 -1.72
C ILE A 285 -18.26 -10.66 -1.26
N ALA A 286 -18.65 -11.36 -0.20
CA ALA A 286 -19.91 -11.11 0.47
C ALA A 286 -19.77 -11.26 1.98
N LEU A 287 -20.66 -10.59 2.70
CA LEU A 287 -20.96 -10.89 4.10
C LEU A 287 -22.45 -11.13 4.25
N SER A 288 -22.81 -12.11 5.07
CA SER A 288 -24.21 -12.41 5.44
C SER A 288 -24.33 -12.41 6.96
N VAL A 289 -25.35 -11.72 7.48
CA VAL A 289 -25.71 -11.73 8.90
C VAL A 289 -26.99 -12.54 9.04
N SER A 290 -26.95 -13.58 9.86
CA SER A 290 -28.12 -14.38 10.27
C SER A 290 -27.83 -15.07 11.60
N ASP A 291 -28.86 -15.38 12.38
CA ASP A 291 -28.74 -16.16 13.63
C ASP A 291 -27.70 -15.59 14.61
N ASP A 292 -27.63 -14.26 14.74
CA ASP A 292 -26.58 -13.57 15.48
C ASP A 292 -25.16 -13.96 15.03
N MET A 293 -24.91 -14.16 13.73
CA MET A 293 -23.60 -14.57 13.22
C MET A 293 -23.27 -13.89 11.90
N VAL A 294 -21.99 -13.52 11.71
CA VAL A 294 -21.48 -12.91 10.47
C VAL A 294 -20.65 -13.94 9.70
N ARG A 295 -21.11 -14.28 8.50
CA ARG A 295 -20.43 -15.20 7.57
C ARG A 295 -19.79 -14.39 6.46
N PHE A 296 -18.51 -14.64 6.18
CA PHE A 296 -17.82 -14.06 5.04
C PHE A 296 -17.72 -15.08 3.92
N TYR A 297 -17.89 -14.62 2.69
CA TYR A 297 -17.68 -15.43 1.50
C TYR A 297 -16.66 -14.75 0.60
N VAL A 298 -15.74 -15.54 0.07
CA VAL A 298 -14.79 -15.13 -0.96
C VAL A 298 -14.92 -16.09 -2.11
N ASP A 299 -15.18 -15.56 -3.31
CA ASP A 299 -15.44 -16.33 -4.53
C ASP A 299 -16.54 -17.40 -4.32
N GLY A 300 -17.58 -17.03 -3.57
CA GLY A 300 -18.71 -17.90 -3.27
C GLY A 300 -18.45 -18.99 -2.23
N ASN A 301 -17.23 -19.10 -1.68
CA ASN A 301 -16.89 -20.06 -0.63
C ASN A 301 -16.98 -19.42 0.75
N LEU A 302 -17.56 -20.15 1.71
CA LEU A 302 -17.62 -19.72 3.12
C LEU A 302 -16.21 -19.72 3.72
N GLU A 303 -15.79 -18.57 4.24
CA GLU A 303 -14.50 -18.38 4.88
C GLU A 303 -14.62 -18.34 6.40
N GLN A 304 -13.51 -18.61 7.09
CA GLN A 304 -13.48 -18.53 8.55
C GLN A 304 -13.59 -17.07 9.04
N THR A 305 -14.58 -16.80 9.89
CA THR A 305 -14.71 -15.53 10.60
C THR A 305 -13.83 -15.51 11.86
N ILE A 306 -12.99 -14.48 12.00
CA ILE A 306 -12.07 -14.25 13.12
C ILE A 306 -12.22 -12.84 13.71
N ASP A 307 -11.75 -12.63 14.94
CA ASP A 307 -11.67 -11.33 15.60
C ASP A 307 -10.32 -10.60 15.31
N ASN A 308 -10.10 -9.46 15.98
CA ASN A 308 -8.86 -8.69 15.87
C ASN A 308 -7.63 -9.42 16.43
N ASN A 309 -7.81 -10.42 17.29
CA ASN A 309 -6.75 -11.24 17.86
C ASN A 309 -6.50 -12.53 17.06
N GLY A 310 -7.33 -12.81 16.05
CA GLY A 310 -7.24 -14.02 15.23
C GLY A 310 -8.04 -15.21 15.77
N ASN A 311 -8.83 -15.01 16.82
CA ASN A 311 -9.67 -16.08 17.37
C ASN A 311 -10.93 -16.25 16.52
N ARG A 312 -11.43 -17.48 16.41
CA ARG A 312 -12.68 -17.78 15.70
C ARG A 312 -13.86 -17.07 16.38
N VAL A 313 -14.68 -16.40 15.58
CA VAL A 313 -15.94 -15.81 16.02
C VAL A 313 -17.08 -16.78 15.70
N SER A 314 -17.87 -17.13 16.72
CA SER A 314 -19.04 -18.01 16.58
C SER A 314 -20.37 -17.31 16.83
N LYS A 315 -20.36 -16.10 17.39
CA LYS A 315 -21.55 -15.31 17.67
C LYS A 315 -21.25 -13.81 17.65
N LEU A 316 -22.21 -13.03 17.18
CA LEU A 316 -22.27 -11.57 17.17
C LEU A 316 -22.98 -11.08 18.43
N GLY A 317 -22.53 -9.96 18.98
CA GLY A 317 -23.27 -9.25 20.02
C GLY A 317 -24.58 -8.63 19.50
N THR A 318 -25.35 -8.01 20.39
CA THR A 318 -26.52 -7.23 19.98
C THR A 318 -26.08 -5.92 19.32
N LEU A 319 -26.44 -5.77 18.04
CA LEU A 319 -26.29 -4.56 17.26
C LEU A 319 -27.52 -3.67 17.46
N LYS A 320 -27.27 -2.36 17.49
CA LYS A 320 -28.32 -1.33 17.48
C LYS A 320 -27.98 -0.35 16.38
N THR A 321 -28.81 -0.22 15.35
CA THR A 321 -28.63 0.81 14.33
C THR A 321 -29.85 1.72 14.32
N PRO A 322 -29.71 3.02 14.04
CA PRO A 322 -30.87 3.89 13.86
C PRO A 322 -31.80 3.36 12.76
N VAL A 323 -33.10 3.61 12.91
CA VAL A 323 -34.16 3.21 11.94
C VAL A 323 -33.97 3.90 10.58
N SER A 324 -33.32 5.06 10.57
CA SER A 324 -32.99 5.80 9.36
C SER A 324 -31.52 6.18 9.36
N THR A 325 -30.83 6.03 8.24
CA THR A 325 -29.36 6.10 8.19
C THR A 325 -28.84 6.54 6.82
N PRO A 326 -27.65 7.19 6.73
CA PRO A 326 -26.98 7.41 5.45
C PRO A 326 -26.41 6.12 4.88
N VAL A 327 -26.32 6.06 3.55
CA VAL A 327 -25.70 4.99 2.77
C VAL A 327 -24.61 5.61 1.92
N ASP A 328 -23.44 4.98 1.87
CA ASP A 328 -22.31 5.44 1.06
C ASP A 328 -21.58 4.24 0.46
N LEU A 329 -21.02 4.42 -0.75
CA LEU A 329 -20.09 3.48 -1.39
C LEU A 329 -18.72 4.12 -1.56
N GLY A 330 -17.66 3.36 -1.27
CA GLY A 330 -16.27 3.80 -1.45
C GLY A 330 -15.68 4.63 -0.32
N ASP A 331 -16.47 5.14 0.64
CA ASP A 331 -15.98 5.75 1.88
C ASP A 331 -17.11 5.76 2.92
N HIS A 332 -16.75 5.95 4.19
CA HIS A 332 -17.67 6.07 5.31
C HIS A 332 -18.21 7.51 5.49
N GLY A 333 -18.26 8.28 4.40
CA GLY A 333 -18.71 9.68 4.35
C GLY A 333 -17.85 10.70 5.11
N ASN A 334 -16.77 10.25 5.77
CA ASN A 334 -15.96 11.05 6.71
C ASN A 334 -14.49 11.22 6.28
N GLY A 335 -14.10 10.68 5.13
CA GLY A 335 -12.75 10.75 4.57
C GLY A 335 -11.71 9.93 5.32
N ARG A 336 -12.10 8.92 6.11
CA ARG A 336 -11.18 8.19 7.00
C ARG A 336 -10.83 6.78 6.55
N GLY A 337 -11.62 6.19 5.65
CA GLY A 337 -11.38 4.83 5.14
C GLY A 337 -11.82 4.67 3.69
N PRO A 338 -11.30 5.49 2.77
CA PRO A 338 -11.64 5.43 1.35
C PRO A 338 -11.21 4.10 0.73
N PHE A 339 -12.02 3.54 -0.16
CA PHE A 339 -11.61 2.43 -1.02
C PHE A 339 -10.76 2.94 -2.18
N ASN A 340 -9.69 2.21 -2.49
CA ASN A 340 -8.77 2.52 -3.56
C ASN A 340 -8.63 1.31 -4.48
N GLY A 341 -9.12 1.43 -5.71
CA GLY A 341 -9.32 0.34 -6.66
C GLY A 341 -10.69 0.41 -7.35
N ALA A 342 -11.05 -0.64 -8.07
CA ALA A 342 -12.33 -0.75 -8.77
C ALA A 342 -13.36 -1.56 -7.99
N LEU A 343 -14.63 -1.14 -8.09
CA LEU A 343 -15.81 -1.88 -7.62
C LEU A 343 -16.76 -2.13 -8.79
N ASP A 344 -17.45 -3.25 -8.75
CA ASP A 344 -18.49 -3.64 -9.70
C ASP A 344 -19.57 -4.45 -8.94
N GLU A 345 -20.82 -4.41 -9.41
CA GLU A 345 -21.96 -5.19 -8.90
C GLU A 345 -22.16 -5.12 -7.37
N VAL A 346 -22.25 -3.92 -6.82
CA VAL A 346 -22.47 -3.75 -5.38
C VAL A 346 -23.95 -4.00 -5.05
N ARG A 347 -24.21 -4.88 -4.08
CA ARG A 347 -25.57 -5.25 -3.66
C ARG A 347 -25.72 -5.19 -2.15
N PHE A 348 -26.75 -4.51 -1.68
CA PHE A 348 -27.21 -4.57 -0.29
C PHE A 348 -28.59 -5.20 -0.23
N GLU A 349 -28.75 -6.15 0.68
CA GLU A 349 -29.94 -6.99 0.77
C GLU A 349 -30.40 -7.11 2.22
N SER A 350 -31.72 -7.04 2.45
CA SER A 350 -32.42 -7.25 3.72
C SER A 350 -32.79 -8.71 3.99
N ALA A 351 -32.07 -9.63 3.35
CA ALA A 351 -32.21 -11.06 3.53
C ALA A 351 -30.82 -11.71 3.75
N ALA A 352 -30.78 -12.75 4.58
CA ALA A 352 -29.61 -13.60 4.72
C ALA A 352 -29.58 -14.62 3.57
N ARG A 353 -28.68 -14.43 2.61
CA ARG A 353 -28.51 -15.37 1.49
C ARG A 353 -27.75 -16.61 1.93
N SER A 354 -28.13 -17.75 1.35
CA SER A 354 -27.56 -19.08 1.64
C SER A 354 -26.14 -19.23 1.06
N ASP A 355 -25.40 -20.21 1.56
CA ASP A 355 -24.10 -20.61 1.00
C ASP A 355 -24.21 -20.96 -0.50
N ASN A 356 -25.30 -21.63 -0.89
CA ASN A 356 -25.54 -22.01 -2.29
C ASN A 356 -25.86 -20.79 -3.17
N TRP A 357 -26.59 -19.80 -2.65
CA TRP A 357 -26.81 -18.53 -3.35
C TRP A 357 -25.49 -17.80 -3.58
N MET A 358 -24.62 -17.72 -2.57
CA MET A 358 -23.30 -17.09 -2.70
C MET A 358 -22.44 -17.81 -3.74
N LYS A 359 -22.47 -19.15 -3.75
CA LYS A 359 -21.82 -19.97 -4.76
C LYS A 359 -22.38 -19.70 -6.16
N LEU A 360 -23.70 -19.63 -6.32
CA LEU A 360 -24.34 -19.32 -7.60
C LEU A 360 -23.96 -17.94 -8.11
N CYS A 361 -23.96 -16.91 -7.26
CA CYS A 361 -23.50 -15.57 -7.64
C CYS A 361 -22.10 -15.64 -8.25
N PHE A 362 -21.15 -16.27 -7.58
CA PHE A 362 -19.78 -16.39 -8.10
C PHE A 362 -19.71 -17.23 -9.39
N GLU A 363 -20.30 -18.43 -9.42
CA GLU A 363 -20.24 -19.32 -10.58
C GLU A 363 -20.93 -18.75 -11.84
N ASN A 364 -21.89 -17.85 -11.65
CA ASN A 364 -22.60 -17.17 -12.72
C ASN A 364 -21.89 -15.89 -13.19
N GLN A 365 -21.34 -15.11 -12.27
CA GLN A 365 -20.79 -13.79 -12.55
C GLN A 365 -19.32 -13.82 -12.94
N LYS A 366 -18.53 -14.80 -12.46
CA LYS A 366 -17.09 -14.84 -12.75
C LYS A 366 -16.79 -14.91 -14.25
N PRO A 367 -15.62 -14.42 -14.70
CA PRO A 367 -15.10 -14.80 -16.01
C PRO A 367 -15.03 -16.32 -16.14
N LEU A 368 -15.32 -16.86 -17.33
CA LEU A 368 -15.41 -18.30 -17.56
C LEU A 368 -16.50 -18.99 -16.69
N GLN A 369 -17.64 -18.32 -16.54
CA GLN A 369 -18.81 -18.81 -15.80
C GLN A 369 -19.25 -20.23 -16.21
N THR A 370 -19.77 -20.99 -15.25
CA THR A 370 -20.10 -22.41 -15.41
C THR A 370 -21.60 -22.68 -15.37
N LEU A 371 -22.41 -21.69 -14.97
CA LEU A 371 -23.83 -21.89 -14.68
C LEU A 371 -24.74 -21.88 -15.92
N VAL A 372 -24.48 -21.03 -16.91
CA VAL A 372 -25.35 -20.85 -18.08
C VAL A 372 -24.66 -21.32 -19.36
N GLY A 373 -25.38 -21.99 -20.25
CA GLY A 373 -24.89 -22.39 -21.56
C GLY A 373 -25.01 -21.33 -22.65
N PRO A 374 -24.44 -21.58 -23.86
CA PRO A 374 -24.73 -20.76 -25.03
C PRO A 374 -26.20 -20.94 -25.46
N LEU A 375 -26.63 -20.13 -26.44
CA LEU A 375 -27.81 -20.49 -27.22
C LEU A 375 -27.54 -21.81 -27.94
N VAL A 376 -28.40 -22.81 -27.70
CA VAL A 376 -28.20 -24.15 -28.24
C VAL A 376 -28.28 -24.10 -29.76
N GLN A 377 -27.19 -24.53 -30.42
CA GLN A 377 -27.14 -24.65 -31.88
C GLN A 377 -27.92 -25.87 -32.34
N ASP A 378 -28.60 -25.74 -33.48
CA ASP A 378 -29.31 -26.86 -34.10
C ASP A 378 -28.37 -27.96 -34.60
N GLY A 379 -28.91 -29.17 -34.77
CA GLY A 379 -28.19 -30.35 -35.26
C GLY A 379 -27.59 -31.22 -34.15
N ASN A 380 -26.78 -32.21 -34.53
CA ASN A 380 -26.19 -33.22 -33.64
C ASN A 380 -24.68 -33.43 -33.87
N GLU A 381 -24.05 -32.58 -34.68
CA GLU A 381 -22.66 -32.70 -35.08
C GLU A 381 -21.74 -32.40 -33.89
N PHE A 382 -20.70 -33.23 -33.67
CA PHE A 382 -19.67 -33.02 -32.65
C PHE A 382 -18.28 -33.28 -33.23
N SER A 383 -17.56 -32.21 -33.56
CA SER A 383 -16.26 -32.27 -34.23
C SER A 383 -15.35 -31.11 -33.81
N ILE A 384 -14.05 -31.29 -34.01
CA ILE A 384 -13.02 -30.28 -33.79
C ILE A 384 -12.13 -30.20 -35.02
N SER A 385 -11.60 -29.01 -35.32
CA SER A 385 -10.80 -28.73 -36.52
C SER A 385 -9.50 -29.53 -36.66
N HIS A 386 -8.94 -30.02 -35.55
CA HIS A 386 -7.63 -30.70 -35.52
C HIS A 386 -7.66 -31.91 -34.60
N THR A 387 -6.82 -32.92 -34.89
CA THR A 387 -6.68 -34.14 -34.08
C THR A 387 -5.36 -34.20 -33.30
N SER A 388 -4.35 -33.44 -33.71
CA SER A 388 -3.07 -33.25 -33.00
C SER A 388 -2.36 -32.02 -33.56
N LEU A 389 -1.43 -31.45 -32.80
CA LEU A 389 -0.64 -30.29 -33.21
C LEU A 389 0.83 -30.44 -32.81
N LYS A 390 1.72 -29.88 -33.63
CA LYS A 390 3.12 -29.63 -33.31
C LYS A 390 3.38 -28.15 -33.53
N MET A 391 3.82 -27.46 -32.48
CA MET A 391 4.00 -26.02 -32.48
C MET A 391 5.35 -25.68 -31.83
N LYS A 392 5.94 -24.57 -32.23
CA LYS A 392 7.03 -23.95 -31.48
C LYS A 392 6.45 -23.12 -30.35
N GLU A 393 7.21 -22.97 -29.26
CA GLU A 393 6.85 -21.99 -28.24
C GLU A 393 6.67 -20.58 -28.84
N GLY A 394 5.75 -19.80 -28.26
CA GLY A 394 5.37 -18.47 -28.75
C GLY A 394 4.42 -18.45 -29.96
N GLU A 395 4.22 -19.57 -30.67
CA GLU A 395 3.24 -19.65 -31.75
C GLU A 395 1.80 -19.69 -31.22
N SER A 396 0.86 -19.32 -32.10
CA SER A 396 -0.56 -19.35 -31.84
C SER A 396 -1.34 -19.92 -33.02
N ILE A 397 -2.45 -20.58 -32.73
CA ILE A 397 -3.29 -21.22 -33.74
C ILE A 397 -4.78 -21.08 -33.40
N ALA A 398 -5.58 -20.73 -34.40
CA ALA A 398 -7.03 -20.68 -34.27
C ALA A 398 -7.63 -22.09 -34.43
N LEU A 399 -8.51 -22.45 -33.51
CA LEU A 399 -9.22 -23.73 -33.48
C LEU A 399 -10.71 -23.47 -33.51
N SER A 400 -11.44 -24.31 -34.25
CA SER A 400 -12.89 -24.32 -34.27
C SER A 400 -13.44 -25.69 -33.87
N ALA A 401 -14.65 -25.68 -33.32
CA ALA A 401 -15.41 -26.85 -32.93
C ALA A 401 -16.89 -26.70 -33.29
N LYS A 402 -17.56 -27.83 -33.49
CA LYS A 402 -19.02 -27.92 -33.65
C LYS A 402 -19.59 -28.78 -32.54
N ALA A 403 -20.71 -28.37 -31.95
CA ALA A 403 -21.43 -29.14 -30.93
C ALA A 403 -22.94 -28.85 -30.96
N GLY A 404 -23.61 -29.24 -32.05
CA GLY A 404 -25.07 -29.05 -32.19
C GLY A 404 -25.83 -29.82 -31.10
N GLY A 405 -26.74 -29.13 -30.40
CA GLY A 405 -27.49 -29.66 -29.25
C GLY A 405 -26.76 -29.56 -27.90
N ALA A 406 -25.54 -29.02 -27.85
CA ALA A 406 -24.80 -28.86 -26.61
C ALA A 406 -25.42 -27.77 -25.74
N ARG A 407 -25.63 -28.11 -24.46
CA ARG A 407 -26.18 -27.24 -23.42
C ARG A 407 -25.11 -26.42 -22.71
N LYS A 408 -23.84 -26.82 -22.81
CA LYS A 408 -22.68 -26.10 -22.27
C LYS A 408 -21.41 -26.60 -22.98
N VAL A 409 -20.45 -25.71 -23.25
CA VAL A 409 -19.18 -26.08 -23.90
C VAL A 409 -17.98 -25.44 -23.22
N TYR A 410 -16.85 -26.14 -23.23
CA TYR A 410 -15.59 -25.74 -22.60
C TYR A 410 -14.40 -26.04 -23.50
N TRP A 411 -13.42 -25.14 -23.50
CA TRP A 411 -12.04 -25.41 -23.89
C TRP A 411 -11.21 -25.57 -22.63
N VAL A 412 -10.56 -26.72 -22.45
CA VAL A 412 -9.84 -27.10 -21.23
C VAL A 412 -8.43 -27.53 -21.57
N LEU A 413 -7.43 -26.91 -20.96
CA LEU A 413 -6.03 -27.30 -21.06
C LEU A 413 -5.68 -28.27 -19.95
N GLN A 414 -5.15 -29.42 -20.34
CA GLN A 414 -4.52 -30.39 -19.46
C GLN A 414 -2.99 -30.31 -19.62
N ASP A 415 -2.29 -30.00 -18.55
CA ASP A 415 -0.83 -29.95 -18.47
C ASP A 415 -0.35 -30.83 -17.30
N GLY A 416 -0.04 -32.09 -17.61
CA GLY A 416 0.13 -33.14 -16.59
C GLY A 416 -1.15 -33.34 -15.79
N ASP A 417 -1.06 -33.28 -14.46
CA ASP A 417 -2.20 -33.39 -13.55
C ASP A 417 -3.00 -32.09 -13.41
N LYS A 418 -2.54 -30.98 -14.00
CA LYS A 418 -3.20 -29.68 -13.89
C LYS A 418 -4.21 -29.49 -15.01
N GLU A 419 -5.44 -29.17 -14.62
CA GLU A 419 -6.53 -28.82 -15.53
C GLU A 419 -6.85 -27.32 -15.42
N GLN A 420 -7.02 -26.65 -16.56
CA GLN A 420 -7.37 -25.23 -16.62
C GLN A 420 -8.44 -24.98 -17.68
N ILE A 421 -9.57 -24.37 -17.30
CA ILE A 421 -10.57 -23.88 -18.26
C ILE A 421 -10.00 -22.63 -18.95
N LEU A 422 -9.99 -22.63 -20.28
CA LEU A 422 -9.48 -21.55 -21.11
C LEU A 422 -10.58 -20.70 -21.74
N ALA A 423 -11.71 -21.33 -22.08
CA ALA A 423 -12.88 -20.63 -22.61
C ALA A 423 -14.15 -21.42 -22.29
N VAL A 424 -15.28 -20.70 -22.14
CA VAL A 424 -16.61 -21.29 -21.97
C VAL A 424 -17.53 -20.70 -23.02
N ASP A 425 -18.49 -21.49 -23.52
CA ASP A 425 -19.51 -21.01 -24.47
C ASP A 425 -18.91 -20.41 -25.75
N ARG A 426 -17.73 -20.88 -26.13
CA ARG A 426 -17.02 -20.50 -27.36
C ARG A 426 -16.85 -21.71 -28.27
N PHE A 427 -17.22 -21.54 -29.53
CA PHE A 427 -17.03 -22.57 -30.57
C PHE A 427 -15.75 -22.34 -31.36
N SER A 428 -15.07 -21.21 -31.13
CA SER A 428 -13.73 -20.93 -31.60
C SER A 428 -12.80 -20.56 -30.43
N TYR A 429 -11.53 -20.95 -30.51
CA TYR A 429 -10.51 -20.60 -29.52
C TYR A 429 -9.14 -20.48 -30.17
N THR A 430 -8.39 -19.43 -29.82
CA THR A 430 -7.00 -19.29 -30.26
C THR A 430 -6.07 -19.80 -29.15
N PHE A 431 -5.41 -20.93 -29.39
CA PHE A 431 -4.43 -21.48 -28.47
C PHE A 431 -3.09 -20.77 -28.65
N ASN A 432 -2.50 -20.29 -27.56
CA ASN A 432 -1.19 -19.64 -27.53
C ASN A 432 -0.23 -20.50 -26.73
N ALA A 433 0.87 -20.96 -27.36
CA ALA A 433 1.82 -21.88 -26.73
C ALA A 433 2.64 -21.25 -25.59
N GLY A 434 2.74 -19.91 -25.55
CA GLY A 434 3.52 -19.18 -24.54
C GLY A 434 5.01 -19.51 -24.58
N ARG A 435 5.78 -19.03 -23.59
CA ARG A 435 7.20 -19.40 -23.39
C ARG A 435 7.29 -20.66 -22.54
N LEU A 436 8.23 -21.54 -22.87
CA LEU A 436 8.49 -22.77 -22.13
C LEU A 436 9.90 -22.81 -21.57
N ALA A 437 10.09 -23.52 -20.46
CA ALA A 437 11.40 -23.83 -19.91
C ALA A 437 12.06 -25.05 -20.61
N GLU A 438 11.22 -25.98 -21.09
CA GLU A 438 11.62 -27.17 -21.83
C GLU A 438 10.48 -27.62 -22.76
N SER A 439 10.82 -28.39 -23.80
CA SER A 439 9.82 -28.95 -24.71
C SER A 439 8.87 -29.88 -23.97
N LYS A 440 7.56 -29.76 -24.21
CA LYS A 440 6.56 -30.59 -23.55
C LYS A 440 5.36 -30.88 -24.44
N THR A 441 4.54 -31.83 -24.02
CA THR A 441 3.24 -32.09 -24.64
C THR A 441 2.13 -31.75 -23.66
N VAL A 442 1.17 -30.94 -24.11
CA VAL A 442 -0.06 -30.64 -23.37
C VAL A 442 -1.25 -31.20 -24.14
N ALA A 443 -2.41 -31.32 -23.50
CA ALA A 443 -3.62 -31.78 -24.16
C ALA A 443 -4.72 -30.73 -24.05
N LEU A 444 -5.21 -30.22 -25.18
CA LEU A 444 -6.33 -29.29 -25.23
C LEU A 444 -7.61 -30.08 -25.51
N GLN A 445 -8.55 -30.05 -24.57
CA GLN A 445 -9.83 -30.74 -24.66
C GLN A 445 -10.94 -29.76 -25.01
N PHE A 446 -11.78 -30.14 -25.98
CA PHE A 446 -13.08 -29.52 -26.19
C PHE A 446 -14.15 -30.42 -25.58
N LYS A 447 -14.83 -29.93 -24.54
CA LYS A 447 -15.84 -30.66 -23.77
C LYS A 447 -17.21 -30.05 -24.03
N ALA A 448 -18.21 -30.86 -24.36
CA ALA A 448 -19.58 -30.43 -24.60
C ALA A 448 -20.55 -31.27 -23.77
N VAL A 449 -21.42 -30.59 -23.03
CA VAL A 449 -22.44 -31.17 -22.17
C VAL A 449 -23.75 -31.24 -22.95
N PHE A 450 -24.31 -32.43 -23.12
CA PHE A 450 -25.59 -32.67 -23.77
C PHE A 450 -26.61 -33.17 -22.75
N ALA A 451 -27.88 -33.25 -23.17
CA ALA A 451 -28.94 -33.88 -22.38
C ALA A 451 -28.62 -35.35 -22.02
N THR A 452 -27.91 -36.06 -22.90
CA THR A 452 -27.59 -37.49 -22.76
C THR A 452 -26.25 -37.75 -22.06
N GLY A 453 -25.51 -36.71 -21.70
CA GLY A 453 -24.19 -36.81 -21.07
C GLY A 453 -23.14 -35.92 -21.72
N VAL A 454 -21.88 -36.13 -21.38
CA VAL A 454 -20.74 -35.32 -21.84
C VAL A 454 -20.03 -36.00 -22.99
N LYS A 455 -19.67 -35.24 -24.02
CA LYS A 455 -18.70 -35.67 -25.04
C LYS A 455 -17.44 -34.80 -24.96
N ASN A 456 -16.29 -35.40 -25.17
CA ASN A 456 -15.02 -34.68 -25.26
C ASN A 456 -14.21 -35.11 -26.49
N ARG A 457 -13.38 -34.21 -27.00
CA ARG A 457 -12.32 -34.50 -27.97
C ARG A 457 -11.03 -33.84 -27.48
N THR A 458 -9.93 -34.56 -27.60
CA THR A 458 -8.62 -34.12 -27.12
C THR A 458 -7.68 -33.88 -28.29
N ILE A 459 -7.00 -32.74 -28.28
CA ILE A 459 -5.91 -32.39 -29.18
C ILE A 459 -4.61 -32.47 -28.38
N PRO A 460 -3.79 -33.51 -28.53
CA PRO A 460 -2.41 -33.48 -28.05
C PRO A 460 -1.63 -32.42 -28.83
N ILE A 461 -0.97 -31.51 -28.11
CA ILE A 461 -0.17 -30.41 -28.64
C ILE A 461 1.27 -30.60 -28.14
N ALA A 462 2.17 -31.01 -29.03
CA ALA A 462 3.59 -31.03 -28.75
C ALA A 462 4.16 -29.63 -28.99
N ILE A 463 4.65 -29.00 -27.92
CA ILE A 463 5.23 -27.66 -27.96
C ILE A 463 6.74 -27.77 -27.78
N GLN A 464 7.48 -27.32 -28.78
CA GLN A 464 8.94 -27.36 -28.78
C GLN A 464 9.52 -26.05 -28.19
N GLU A 465 10.35 -26.18 -27.16
CA GLU A 465 11.25 -25.11 -26.72
C GLU A 465 12.28 -24.86 -27.83
N SER A 466 12.38 -23.60 -28.25
CA SER A 466 13.22 -23.18 -29.38
C SER A 466 13.94 -21.86 -29.12
N ILE A 467 13.58 -21.16 -28.04
CA ILE A 467 14.10 -19.87 -27.64
C ILE A 467 14.85 -20.06 -26.30
N PRO A 468 16.19 -20.11 -26.34
CA PRO A 468 16.97 -20.39 -25.13
C PRO A 468 16.79 -19.29 -24.08
N ASN A 469 16.82 -19.69 -22.80
CA ASN A 469 16.90 -18.74 -21.69
C ASN A 469 18.25 -17.99 -21.72
N PRO A 470 18.31 -16.75 -21.17
CA PRO A 470 19.52 -15.96 -21.19
C PRO A 470 20.68 -16.64 -20.43
N THR A 471 21.85 -16.71 -21.06
CA THR A 471 23.08 -17.21 -20.44
C THR A 471 24.07 -16.07 -20.34
N TYR A 472 24.45 -15.69 -19.11
CA TYR A 472 25.35 -14.56 -18.88
C TYR A 472 26.36 -14.81 -17.77
N THR A 473 27.46 -14.06 -17.86
CA THR A 473 28.45 -13.91 -16.80
C THR A 473 28.34 -12.52 -16.19
N LEU A 474 28.53 -12.44 -14.88
CA LEU A 474 28.56 -11.18 -14.15
C LEU A 474 30.01 -10.85 -13.79
N HIS A 475 30.57 -9.83 -14.43
CA HIS A 475 31.94 -9.41 -14.18
C HIS A 475 31.94 -8.34 -13.09
N VAL A 476 32.41 -8.72 -11.89
CA VAL A 476 32.45 -7.83 -10.73
C VAL A 476 33.87 -7.85 -10.15
N PRO A 477 34.47 -6.68 -9.82
CA PRO A 477 35.78 -6.66 -9.18
C PRO A 477 35.72 -7.31 -7.79
N LYS A 478 36.82 -7.94 -7.37
CA LYS A 478 36.93 -8.55 -6.03
C LYS A 478 36.89 -7.52 -4.92
N THR A 479 37.35 -6.30 -5.20
CA THR A 479 37.52 -5.22 -4.22
C THR A 479 37.00 -3.90 -4.77
N TRP A 480 36.46 -3.05 -3.89
CA TRP A 480 36.05 -1.68 -4.23
C TRP A 480 36.35 -0.74 -3.05
N ASN A 481 36.81 0.47 -3.33
CA ASN A 481 37.08 1.47 -2.29
C ASN A 481 35.81 2.18 -1.76
N GLY A 482 34.65 1.86 -2.35
CA GLY A 482 33.36 2.45 -1.95
C GLY A 482 33.17 3.90 -2.37
N ARG A 483 34.02 4.47 -3.25
CA ARG A 483 34.01 5.89 -3.64
C ARG A 483 34.12 6.12 -5.14
N ASP A 484 34.95 5.34 -5.83
CA ASP A 484 35.05 5.44 -7.28
C ASP A 484 33.78 4.86 -7.91
N GLU A 485 33.27 5.49 -8.96
CA GLU A 485 32.12 4.95 -9.67
C GLU A 485 32.47 3.58 -10.27
N LEU A 486 31.65 2.59 -9.98
CA LEU A 486 31.81 1.22 -10.45
C LEU A 486 30.55 0.82 -11.23
N GLU A 487 30.67 0.74 -12.54
CA GLU A 487 29.65 0.21 -13.42
C GLU A 487 29.79 -1.31 -13.54
N ILE A 488 28.66 -2.02 -13.40
CA ILE A 488 28.57 -3.47 -13.50
C ILE A 488 27.54 -3.82 -14.58
N SER A 489 27.98 -4.61 -15.55
CA SER A 489 27.15 -5.03 -16.69
C SER A 489 27.36 -6.52 -16.97
N PRO A 490 26.30 -7.29 -17.28
CA PRO A 490 26.43 -8.71 -17.62
C PRO A 490 26.92 -8.88 -19.06
N THR A 491 27.72 -9.92 -19.31
CA THR A 491 28.02 -10.38 -20.68
C THR A 491 27.07 -11.50 -21.04
N ILE A 492 26.11 -11.24 -21.95
CA ILE A 492 25.10 -12.21 -22.36
C ILE A 492 25.58 -12.98 -23.60
N THR A 493 26.03 -14.20 -23.38
CA THR A 493 26.71 -15.04 -24.38
C THR A 493 25.81 -15.50 -25.53
N ASN A 494 24.50 -15.68 -25.29
CA ASN A 494 23.56 -16.19 -26.30
C ASN A 494 22.59 -15.13 -26.86
N LEU A 495 22.88 -13.83 -26.69
CA LEU A 495 21.98 -12.74 -27.09
C LEU A 495 21.63 -12.75 -28.59
N ALA A 496 22.62 -13.03 -29.46
CA ALA A 496 22.39 -13.07 -30.91
C ALA A 496 21.38 -14.16 -31.31
N LYS A 497 21.47 -15.35 -30.70
CA LYS A 497 20.54 -16.47 -30.90
C LYS A 497 19.14 -16.14 -30.37
N MET A 498 19.03 -15.41 -29.25
CA MET A 498 17.72 -14.97 -28.75
C MET A 498 17.09 -13.91 -29.68
N LYS A 499 17.88 -12.96 -30.20
CA LYS A 499 17.41 -11.95 -31.17
C LYS A 499 16.89 -12.57 -32.46
N SER A 500 17.58 -13.58 -33.02
CA SER A 500 17.11 -14.26 -34.23
C SER A 500 15.79 -15.00 -34.04
N ASN A 501 15.45 -15.36 -32.80
CA ASN A 501 14.21 -16.05 -32.46
C ASN A 501 13.15 -15.11 -31.86
N GLY A 502 13.27 -13.79 -32.06
CA GLY A 502 12.28 -12.81 -31.62
C GLY A 502 12.25 -12.50 -30.12
N ALA A 503 13.20 -13.02 -29.33
CA ALA A 503 13.26 -12.86 -27.87
C ALA A 503 14.46 -12.02 -27.40
N GLY A 504 14.77 -10.97 -28.16
CA GLY A 504 15.92 -10.08 -27.89
C GLY A 504 15.70 -9.08 -26.74
N LYS A 505 14.46 -8.88 -26.29
CA LYS A 505 14.12 -7.99 -25.17
C LYS A 505 14.34 -8.73 -23.85
N LEU A 506 15.06 -8.10 -22.94
CA LEU A 506 15.45 -8.68 -21.66
C LEU A 506 14.92 -7.83 -20.50
N ASN A 507 14.52 -8.51 -19.43
CA ASN A 507 14.14 -7.90 -18.17
C ASN A 507 15.31 -8.03 -17.19
N TYR A 508 15.73 -6.90 -16.61
CA TYR A 508 16.86 -6.83 -15.67
C TYR A 508 16.35 -6.48 -14.27
N SER A 509 16.68 -7.30 -13.28
CA SER A 509 16.36 -7.04 -11.87
C SER A 509 17.63 -7.14 -11.02
N TRP A 510 18.12 -5.98 -10.58
CA TRP A 510 19.32 -5.86 -9.76
C TRP A 510 18.99 -5.77 -8.28
N THR A 511 19.77 -6.44 -7.44
CA THR A 511 19.74 -6.26 -5.99
C THR A 511 21.14 -6.00 -5.43
N VAL A 512 21.21 -5.11 -4.46
CA VAL A 512 22.42 -4.73 -3.74
C VAL A 512 22.16 -4.91 -2.25
N SER A 513 22.95 -5.73 -1.57
CA SER A 513 22.75 -6.08 -0.16
C SER A 513 24.05 -6.21 0.62
N GLY A 514 23.95 -6.16 1.95
CA GLY A 514 25.08 -6.27 2.88
C GLY A 514 25.53 -4.96 3.51
N MET A 515 25.23 -3.81 2.89
CA MET A 515 25.45 -2.47 3.45
C MET A 515 24.69 -1.39 2.68
N ALA A 516 24.51 -0.22 3.30
CA ALA A 516 23.95 0.95 2.62
C ALA A 516 24.84 1.41 1.47
N THR A 517 24.29 1.46 0.25
CA THR A 517 25.03 1.80 -0.97
C THR A 517 24.23 2.73 -1.87
N VAL A 518 24.82 3.86 -2.26
CA VAL A 518 24.30 4.72 -3.34
C VAL A 518 24.50 3.98 -4.65
N SER A 519 23.40 3.63 -5.29
CA SER A 519 23.40 2.90 -6.56
C SER A 519 22.28 3.38 -7.47
N HIS A 520 22.50 3.24 -8.78
CA HIS A 520 21.50 3.49 -9.80
C HIS A 520 21.42 2.30 -10.75
N THR A 521 20.21 1.93 -11.12
CA THR A 521 19.96 0.89 -12.12
C THR A 521 19.49 1.54 -13.41
N ALA A 522 19.97 1.02 -14.53
CA ALA A 522 19.44 1.29 -15.86
C ALA A 522 19.31 -0.04 -16.62
N GLU A 523 18.80 -0.01 -17.85
CA GLU A 523 18.74 -1.21 -18.68
C GLU A 523 20.13 -1.82 -18.86
N GLY A 524 20.33 -3.05 -18.37
CA GLY A 524 21.61 -3.75 -18.51
C GLY A 524 22.70 -3.37 -17.53
N THR A 525 22.59 -2.28 -16.77
CA THR A 525 23.71 -1.75 -15.97
C THR A 525 23.32 -1.44 -14.53
N LEU A 526 24.23 -1.75 -13.61
CA LEU A 526 24.20 -1.28 -12.22
C LEU A 526 25.39 -0.36 -11.97
N LEU A 527 25.13 0.89 -11.59
CA LEU A 527 26.15 1.86 -11.22
C LEU A 527 26.22 1.97 -9.69
N LEU A 528 27.33 1.54 -9.10
CA LEU A 528 27.64 1.76 -7.69
C LEU A 528 28.45 3.05 -7.56
N LYS A 529 27.98 4.01 -6.76
CA LYS A 529 28.65 5.29 -6.56
C LYS A 529 29.33 5.39 -5.20
N ARG A 530 28.68 4.86 -4.16
CA ARG A 530 29.19 5.03 -2.80
C ARG A 530 28.70 3.97 -1.82
N ALA A 531 29.61 3.28 -1.15
CA ALA A 531 29.28 2.47 0.03
C ALA A 531 29.36 3.31 1.31
N GLN A 532 28.55 2.98 2.30
CA GLN A 532 28.57 3.61 3.62
C GLN A 532 29.02 2.67 4.74
N ASN A 533 29.57 1.51 4.38
CA ASN A 533 30.24 0.61 5.31
C ASN A 533 31.44 -0.09 4.63
N SER A 534 32.33 -0.66 5.43
CA SER A 534 33.35 -1.62 4.98
C SER A 534 32.89 -3.05 5.27
N GLY A 535 33.23 -4.00 4.41
CA GLY A 535 32.82 -5.40 4.55
C GLY A 535 32.40 -6.02 3.21
N THR A 536 31.56 -7.04 3.25
CA THR A 536 31.12 -7.75 2.04
C THR A 536 29.84 -7.12 1.48
N LEU A 537 29.91 -6.60 0.26
CA LEU A 537 28.75 -6.18 -0.53
C LEU A 537 28.37 -7.31 -1.49
N THR A 538 27.09 -7.66 -1.58
CA THR A 538 26.60 -8.63 -2.56
C THR A 538 25.80 -7.91 -3.63
N VAL A 539 26.15 -8.15 -4.90
CA VAL A 539 25.40 -7.72 -6.07
C VAL A 539 24.80 -8.95 -6.71
N ALA A 540 23.50 -8.93 -6.99
CA ALA A 540 22.85 -9.97 -7.76
C ALA A 540 22.05 -9.39 -8.93
N LEU A 541 22.05 -10.13 -10.02
CA LEU A 541 21.23 -9.88 -11.19
C LEU A 541 20.31 -11.08 -11.39
N SER A 542 19.04 -10.82 -11.65
CA SER A 542 18.08 -11.76 -12.21
C SER A 542 17.71 -11.28 -13.61
N LEU A 543 17.78 -12.17 -14.60
CA LEU A 543 17.60 -11.83 -16.01
C LEU A 543 16.68 -12.84 -16.70
N ASP A 544 15.68 -12.35 -17.42
CA ASP A 544 14.76 -13.17 -18.23
C ASP A 544 14.41 -12.50 -19.56
N ASN A 545 13.85 -13.27 -20.48
CA ASN A 545 13.31 -12.83 -21.77
C ASN A 545 11.84 -13.27 -21.92
N GLY A 546 11.08 -13.25 -20.82
CA GLY A 546 9.73 -13.83 -20.72
C GLY A 546 9.70 -15.35 -20.47
N GLY A 547 10.87 -16.00 -20.43
CA GLY A 547 11.04 -17.39 -19.97
C GLY A 547 11.41 -17.48 -18.48
N ALA A 548 12.11 -18.55 -18.08
CA ALA A 548 12.58 -18.70 -16.71
C ALA A 548 13.70 -17.72 -16.39
N ALA A 549 13.60 -17.04 -15.24
CA ALA A 549 14.63 -16.10 -14.81
C ALA A 549 15.91 -16.81 -14.38
N VAL A 550 17.06 -16.30 -14.83
CA VAL A 550 18.38 -16.80 -14.48
C VAL A 550 19.04 -15.81 -13.53
N SER A 551 19.30 -16.24 -12.31
CA SER A 551 19.93 -15.42 -11.26
C SER A 551 21.38 -15.79 -11.04
N ARG A 552 22.23 -14.78 -10.87
CA ARG A 552 23.63 -14.90 -10.46
C ARG A 552 23.95 -13.79 -9.45
N SER A 553 24.82 -14.09 -8.49
CA SER A 553 25.32 -13.12 -7.53
C SER A 553 26.84 -13.14 -7.48
N ALA A 554 27.42 -12.02 -7.08
CA ALA A 554 28.84 -11.84 -6.85
C ALA A 554 29.07 -10.99 -5.59
N GLN A 555 30.19 -11.21 -4.92
CA GLN A 555 30.58 -10.49 -3.72
C GLN A 555 31.76 -9.55 -4.00
N ILE A 556 31.71 -8.37 -3.39
CA ILE A 556 32.74 -7.34 -3.44
C ILE A 556 33.21 -7.07 -2.02
N ALA A 557 34.51 -7.16 -1.78
CA ALA A 557 35.10 -6.67 -0.53
C ALA A 557 35.24 -5.14 -0.61
N VAL A 558 34.46 -4.44 0.20
CA VAL A 558 34.46 -2.97 0.28
C VAL A 558 35.38 -2.52 1.41
N THR A 559 36.28 -1.59 1.11
CA THR A 559 37.13 -0.92 2.11
C THR A 559 37.02 0.58 1.94
N GLU A 560 36.34 1.24 2.87
CA GLU A 560 36.17 2.69 2.83
C GLU A 560 37.47 3.42 3.15
N PRO A 561 37.67 4.64 2.60
CA PRO A 561 38.70 5.52 3.11
C PRO A 561 38.40 5.92 4.57
N GLN A 562 39.44 6.17 5.36
CA GLN A 562 39.28 6.63 6.74
C GLN A 562 38.51 7.95 6.84
N HIS A 563 38.64 8.83 5.83
CA HIS A 563 37.98 10.12 5.77
C HIS A 563 37.51 10.43 4.34
N ASP A 564 36.36 11.08 4.23
CA ASP A 564 35.90 11.67 2.97
C ASP A 564 36.56 13.03 2.71
N THR A 565 36.84 13.31 1.44
CA THR A 565 37.18 14.67 1.02
C THR A 565 35.95 15.56 1.19
N TRP A 566 36.13 16.74 1.77
CA TRP A 566 35.06 17.71 1.94
C TRP A 566 34.57 18.22 0.58
N VAL A 567 33.30 18.00 0.28
CA VAL A 567 32.66 18.50 -0.93
C VAL A 567 32.27 19.97 -0.73
N GLN A 568 32.85 20.87 -1.52
CA GLN A 568 32.48 22.29 -1.49
C GLN A 568 31.19 22.52 -2.27
N ARG A 569 30.35 23.48 -1.84
CA ARG A 569 29.25 23.96 -2.68
C ARG A 569 29.77 24.77 -3.86
N LEU A 570 29.10 24.65 -5.00
CA LEU A 570 29.23 25.60 -6.10
C LEU A 570 28.25 26.76 -5.86
N PRO A 571 28.70 28.03 -5.93
CA PRO A 571 27.81 29.18 -5.83
C PRO A 571 26.95 29.33 -7.09
N PHE A 572 25.77 29.94 -6.96
CA PHE A 572 24.95 30.29 -8.13
C PHE A 572 25.60 31.41 -8.95
N ALA A 573 25.19 31.55 -10.22
CA ALA A 573 25.68 32.60 -11.12
C ALA A 573 25.41 33.99 -10.54
N ASP A 574 24.19 34.20 -10.06
CA ASP A 574 23.76 35.39 -9.33
C ASP A 574 23.49 35.00 -7.88
N GLU A 575 24.35 35.44 -6.97
CA GLU A 575 24.26 35.12 -5.56
C GLU A 575 24.63 36.34 -4.72
N LYS A 576 23.70 36.75 -3.86
CA LYS A 576 23.92 37.81 -2.88
C LYS A 576 23.58 37.29 -1.47
N PRO A 577 24.29 37.75 -0.43
CA PRO A 577 23.90 37.53 0.94
C PRO A 577 22.57 38.23 1.23
N VAL A 578 21.75 37.64 2.09
CA VAL A 578 20.52 38.27 2.60
C VAL A 578 20.57 38.36 4.12
N ASP A 579 19.77 39.25 4.68
CA ASP A 579 19.67 39.38 6.13
C ASP A 579 19.37 38.03 6.82
N HIS A 580 19.95 37.83 8.00
CA HIS A 580 19.79 36.62 8.82
C HIS A 580 20.35 35.32 8.21
N GLN A 581 21.02 35.36 7.05
CA GLN A 581 21.51 34.15 6.40
C GLN A 581 22.57 33.42 7.21
N PHE A 582 22.49 32.09 7.21
CA PHE A 582 23.46 31.20 7.82
C PHE A 582 24.44 30.64 6.78
N TYR A 583 25.70 30.52 7.17
CA TYR A 583 26.77 29.91 6.38
C TYR A 583 27.30 28.69 7.11
N ALA A 584 27.25 27.53 6.45
CA ALA A 584 27.87 26.33 6.99
C ALA A 584 29.40 26.48 7.01
N ARG A 585 30.02 26.17 8.15
CA ARG A 585 31.47 26.11 8.25
C ARG A 585 31.99 24.82 7.60
N ASP A 586 33.17 24.88 7.00
CA ASP A 586 33.91 23.73 6.50
C ASP A 586 34.67 22.99 7.62
N ASN A 587 35.55 22.05 7.26
CA ASN A 587 36.39 21.34 8.23
C ASN A 587 37.49 22.21 8.88
N LYS A 588 37.77 23.39 8.33
CA LYS A 588 38.69 24.41 8.89
C LYS A 588 37.96 25.41 9.79
N GLY A 589 36.65 25.26 9.97
CA GLY A 589 35.83 26.16 10.79
C GLY A 589 35.47 27.48 10.10
N LEU A 590 35.54 27.52 8.76
CA LEU A 590 35.25 28.71 7.96
C LEU A 590 34.03 28.49 7.07
N GLY A 591 33.08 29.43 7.08
CA GLY A 591 32.05 29.55 6.06
C GLY A 591 32.54 30.40 4.89
N THR A 592 31.98 30.18 3.70
CA THR A 592 32.28 31.01 2.52
C THR A 592 31.03 31.72 2.06
N LEU A 593 31.05 33.05 2.15
CA LEU A 593 30.07 33.94 1.56
C LEU A 593 30.47 34.24 0.13
N TYR A 594 29.53 34.15 -0.81
CA TYR A 594 29.72 34.53 -2.20
C TYR A 594 28.87 35.75 -2.53
N TYR A 595 29.44 36.67 -3.32
CA TYR A 595 28.75 37.84 -3.84
C TYR A 595 29.05 37.94 -5.34
N ARG A 596 28.11 37.45 -6.16
CA ARG A 596 28.28 37.23 -7.60
C ARG A 596 27.10 37.80 -8.38
N GLY A 597 27.37 38.32 -9.57
CA GLY A 597 26.33 38.75 -10.50
C GLY A 597 26.85 39.71 -11.56
N THR A 598 25.93 40.47 -12.15
CA THR A 598 26.22 41.47 -13.19
C THR A 598 25.76 42.85 -12.73
N LEU A 599 26.58 43.88 -12.92
CA LEU A 599 26.19 45.26 -12.62
C LEU A 599 25.19 45.79 -13.66
N ASN A 600 24.21 46.57 -13.20
CA ASN A 600 23.28 47.28 -14.07
C ASN A 600 23.98 48.38 -14.89
N GLU A 601 25.00 49.02 -14.29
CA GLU A 601 25.74 50.13 -14.87
C GLU A 601 27.25 49.86 -14.82
N SER A 602 28.02 50.50 -15.72
CA SER A 602 29.48 50.41 -15.69
C SER A 602 30.06 51.09 -14.44
N ALA A 603 31.17 50.55 -13.95
CA ALA A 603 31.97 51.10 -12.85
C ALA A 603 33.43 50.69 -13.04
N ASP A 604 34.37 51.35 -12.38
CA ASP A 604 35.79 51.00 -12.49
C ASP A 604 36.08 49.69 -11.74
N SER A 605 35.47 49.53 -10.56
CA SER A 605 35.57 48.32 -9.75
C SER A 605 34.36 48.15 -8.83
N VAL A 606 34.18 46.94 -8.31
CA VAL A 606 33.29 46.64 -7.18
C VAL A 606 34.09 46.39 -5.91
N PHE A 607 33.46 46.58 -4.76
CA PHE A 607 33.99 46.16 -3.47
C PHE A 607 32.97 45.38 -2.65
N LEU A 608 33.48 44.50 -1.78
CA LEU A 608 32.73 43.81 -0.74
C LEU A 608 33.46 44.01 0.59
N LYS A 609 32.86 44.78 1.49
CA LYS A 609 33.34 45.00 2.86
C LYS A 609 32.67 44.00 3.79
N LEU A 610 33.44 43.27 4.58
CA LEU A 610 32.96 42.37 5.62
C LEU A 610 33.23 42.96 6.99
N TYR A 611 32.22 42.97 7.86
CA TYR A 611 32.31 43.46 9.23
C TYR A 611 31.92 42.39 10.24
N ALA A 612 32.50 42.45 11.43
CA ALA A 612 31.98 41.80 12.64
C ALA A 612 31.48 42.88 13.60
N GLY A 613 30.17 42.98 13.77
CA GLY A 613 29.53 44.17 14.34
C GLY A 613 29.89 45.41 13.52
N ASP A 614 30.51 46.40 14.15
CA ASP A 614 30.96 47.63 13.49
C ASP A 614 32.42 47.59 13.04
N LYS A 615 33.17 46.54 13.40
CA LYS A 615 34.58 46.40 13.04
C LYS A 615 34.71 45.85 11.62
N LEU A 616 35.32 46.62 10.73
CA LEU A 616 35.71 46.16 9.39
C LEU A 616 36.80 45.08 9.52
N LEU A 617 36.58 43.93 8.88
CA LEU A 617 37.49 42.79 8.89
C LEU A 617 38.24 42.62 7.57
N ASP A 618 37.55 42.79 6.45
CA ASP A 618 38.11 42.59 5.11
C ASP A 618 37.42 43.51 4.08
N THR A 619 38.14 43.84 3.01
CA THR A 619 37.61 44.53 1.83
C THR A 619 38.15 43.87 0.57
N GLN A 620 37.30 43.11 -0.10
CA GLN A 620 37.60 42.52 -1.41
C GLN A 620 37.28 43.54 -2.51
N ARG A 621 38.08 43.57 -3.58
CA ARG A 621 37.83 44.43 -4.74
C ARG A 621 38.06 43.66 -6.03
N GLN A 622 37.30 44.00 -7.06
CA GLN A 622 37.47 43.45 -8.41
C GLN A 622 37.23 44.55 -9.44
N ALA A 623 38.17 44.73 -10.37
CA ALA A 623 37.98 45.59 -11.53
C ALA A 623 36.88 45.02 -12.45
N ILE A 624 36.05 45.90 -13.01
CA ILE A 624 34.91 45.48 -13.84
C ILE A 624 35.26 45.59 -15.32
N GLY A 625 35.12 44.47 -16.03
CA GLY A 625 35.29 44.41 -17.48
C GLY A 625 34.03 44.82 -18.25
N SER A 626 34.10 44.74 -19.58
CA SER A 626 32.99 45.08 -20.48
C SER A 626 31.74 44.22 -20.29
N ASP A 627 31.89 43.01 -19.74
CA ASP A 627 30.79 42.10 -19.43
C ASP A 627 30.03 42.46 -18.14
N LYS A 628 30.52 43.44 -17.38
CA LYS A 628 29.96 43.94 -16.11
C LYS A 628 29.83 42.89 -15.01
N LYS A 629 30.50 41.73 -15.13
CA LYS A 629 30.38 40.65 -14.15
C LYS A 629 31.33 40.80 -12.98
N TYR A 630 30.89 40.36 -11.82
CA TYR A 630 31.72 40.29 -10.62
C TYR A 630 31.54 38.99 -9.86
N THR A 631 32.61 38.57 -9.19
CA THR A 631 32.68 37.35 -8.39
C THR A 631 33.55 37.57 -7.16
N LEU A 632 32.97 38.15 -6.12
CA LEU A 632 33.64 38.35 -4.83
C LEU A 632 33.27 37.22 -3.86
N SER A 633 34.11 37.00 -2.86
CA SER A 633 33.81 36.08 -1.76
C SER A 633 34.49 36.53 -0.47
N ALA A 634 33.93 36.16 0.68
CA ALA A 634 34.51 36.44 1.98
C ALA A 634 34.46 35.21 2.89
N LYS A 635 35.46 35.05 3.76
CA LYS A 635 35.54 33.94 4.71
C LYS A 635 34.98 34.37 6.06
N LEU A 636 34.04 33.60 6.59
CA LEU A 636 33.40 33.82 7.88
C LEU A 636 33.94 32.81 8.89
N LYS A 637 34.55 33.27 9.98
CA LYS A 637 34.97 32.38 11.05
C LYS A 637 33.75 31.95 11.87
N ALA A 638 33.60 30.65 12.12
CA ALA A 638 32.56 30.16 13.01
C ALA A 638 32.77 30.68 14.44
N GLY A 639 31.69 31.13 15.06
CA GLY A 639 31.69 31.74 16.40
C GLY A 639 30.45 32.61 16.60
N LEU A 640 30.15 32.99 17.84
CA LEU A 640 29.04 33.89 18.18
C LEU A 640 29.35 35.34 17.73
N ILE A 641 29.48 35.53 16.41
CA ILE A 641 29.88 36.75 15.74
C ILE A 641 28.77 37.13 14.77
N ALA A 642 28.24 38.34 14.93
CA ALA A 642 27.23 38.90 14.02
C ALA A 642 27.96 39.60 12.88
N TYR A 643 27.96 38.99 11.71
CA TYR A 643 28.59 39.57 10.53
C TYR A 643 27.59 40.45 9.76
N ARG A 644 28.13 41.46 9.06
CA ARG A 644 27.40 42.21 8.05
C ARG A 644 28.31 42.52 6.87
N THR A 645 27.72 42.74 5.71
CA THR A 645 28.42 43.06 4.47
C THR A 645 27.90 44.35 3.85
N GLU A 646 28.79 45.11 3.23
CA GLU A 646 28.43 46.21 2.34
C GLU A 646 29.06 45.95 0.97
N PHE A 647 28.22 45.86 -0.05
CA PHE A 647 28.66 45.74 -1.44
C PHE A 647 28.44 47.06 -2.16
N GLY A 648 29.39 47.45 -2.99
CA GLY A 648 29.31 48.71 -3.71
C GLY A 648 30.21 48.78 -4.93
N ILE A 649 30.16 49.93 -5.59
CA ILE A 649 30.97 50.26 -6.77
C ILE A 649 31.90 51.43 -6.47
N LYS A 650 32.97 51.54 -7.23
CA LYS A 650 33.86 52.70 -7.27
C LYS A 650 33.87 53.29 -8.69
N ARG A 651 33.74 54.62 -8.78
CA ARG A 651 33.86 55.43 -10.01
C ARG A 651 34.76 56.63 -9.70
N GLY A 652 35.92 56.73 -10.35
CA GLY A 652 36.95 57.67 -9.95
C GLY A 652 37.32 57.47 -8.47
N ASP A 653 37.27 58.53 -7.67
CA ASP A 653 37.54 58.47 -6.23
C ASP A 653 36.30 58.22 -5.35
N ALA A 654 35.10 58.16 -5.94
CA ALA A 654 33.85 57.98 -5.21
C ALA A 654 33.50 56.50 -5.03
N GLU A 655 33.23 56.08 -3.79
CA GLU A 655 32.61 54.79 -3.48
C GLU A 655 31.12 54.95 -3.20
N THR A 656 30.30 54.07 -3.76
CA THR A 656 28.85 54.03 -3.52
C THR A 656 28.44 52.63 -3.09
N VAL A 657 27.87 52.51 -1.89
CA VAL A 657 27.28 51.25 -1.42
C VAL A 657 25.95 51.02 -2.13
N LEU A 658 25.80 49.85 -2.74
CA LEU A 658 24.61 49.45 -3.50
C LEU A 658 23.73 48.48 -2.73
N ASP A 659 24.32 47.66 -1.84
CA ASP A 659 23.60 46.60 -1.15
C ASP A 659 24.21 46.30 0.21
N LYS A 660 23.37 45.84 1.15
CA LYS A 660 23.76 45.48 2.51
C LYS A 660 23.05 44.23 2.95
N ALA A 661 23.76 43.40 3.72
CA ALA A 661 23.18 42.25 4.41
C ALA A 661 23.73 42.20 5.83
N SER A 662 22.86 41.95 6.80
CA SER A 662 23.14 42.03 8.23
C SER A 662 22.73 40.77 8.98
N ASN A 663 23.24 40.62 10.21
CA ASN A 663 22.93 39.50 11.09
C ASN A 663 23.28 38.13 10.48
N LEU A 664 24.39 38.09 9.73
CA LEU A 664 24.90 36.87 9.11
C LEU A 664 25.63 36.04 10.17
N ALA A 665 25.45 34.72 10.13
CA ALA A 665 26.04 33.80 11.09
C ALA A 665 26.78 32.65 10.38
N CYS A 666 27.83 32.12 11.00
CA CYS A 666 28.59 30.98 10.46
C CYS A 666 28.75 29.89 11.51
N GLY A 667 28.38 28.65 11.19
CA GLY A 667 28.39 27.55 12.15
C GLY A 667 28.02 26.19 11.58
N ASP A 668 27.46 25.30 12.40
CA ASP A 668 27.09 23.93 11.99
C ASP A 668 25.62 23.79 11.61
N VAL A 669 25.36 22.91 10.64
CA VAL A 669 24.02 22.61 10.13
C VAL A 669 23.63 21.18 10.48
N PHE A 670 22.42 21.01 10.99
CA PHE A 670 21.80 19.72 11.29
C PHE A 670 20.43 19.61 10.61
N VAL A 671 20.04 18.39 10.28
CA VAL A 671 18.73 18.08 9.70
C VAL A 671 17.97 17.18 10.65
N ILE A 672 16.70 17.52 10.90
CA ILE A 672 15.76 16.62 11.58
C ILE A 672 14.79 16.08 10.54
N GLN A 673 14.57 14.77 10.53
CA GLN A 673 13.56 14.12 9.69
C GLN A 673 12.92 12.93 10.42
N GLY A 674 11.76 12.49 9.94
CA GLY A 674 10.99 11.40 10.52
C GLY A 674 9.53 11.77 10.63
N GLN A 675 8.85 11.31 11.68
CA GLN A 675 7.42 11.59 11.89
C GLN A 675 7.13 12.53 13.07
N SER A 676 5.97 12.40 13.71
CA SER A 676 5.46 13.32 14.72
C SER A 676 6.38 13.50 15.94
N ASN A 677 7.09 12.47 16.38
CA ASN A 677 8.09 12.63 17.45
C ASN A 677 9.36 13.37 16.98
N ALA A 678 9.72 13.29 15.68
CA ALA A 678 10.77 14.13 15.10
C ALA A 678 10.30 15.59 14.92
N GLU A 679 9.03 15.83 14.58
CA GLU A 679 8.43 17.18 14.61
C GLU A 679 8.39 17.75 16.04
N ALA A 680 8.39 16.88 17.04
CA ALA A 680 8.10 17.17 18.45
C ALA A 680 6.65 17.61 18.67
N TRP A 681 5.70 16.90 18.05
CA TRP A 681 4.28 17.15 18.24
C TRP A 681 3.89 17.00 19.72
N THR A 682 3.12 17.95 20.24
CA THR A 682 2.47 17.89 21.55
C THR A 682 1.03 18.36 21.39
N ASP A 683 0.08 17.72 22.08
CA ASP A 683 -1.34 18.08 21.97
C ASP A 683 -1.59 19.54 22.44
N GLU A 684 -0.81 20.00 23.41
CA GLU A 684 -0.86 21.36 23.95
C GLU A 684 -0.01 22.38 23.15
N ARG A 685 0.77 21.90 22.16
CA ARG A 685 1.65 22.73 21.31
C ARG A 685 2.55 23.69 22.09
N ILE A 686 3.20 23.15 23.12
CA ILE A 686 4.05 23.92 24.04
C ILE A 686 5.22 24.58 23.31
N ILE A 687 5.37 25.88 23.55
CA ILE A 687 6.45 26.69 23.00
C ILE A 687 7.65 26.63 23.96
N HIS A 688 8.80 26.20 23.45
CA HIS A 688 10.05 26.21 24.19
C HIS A 688 10.43 27.65 24.56
N PRO A 689 10.87 27.97 25.80
CA PRO A 689 11.14 29.35 26.21
C PRO A 689 12.41 29.94 25.58
N TYR A 690 13.42 29.12 25.29
CA TYR A 690 14.69 29.58 24.72
C TYR A 690 14.51 30.28 23.35
N ARG A 691 15.15 31.44 23.20
CA ARG A 691 15.28 32.20 21.95
C ARG A 691 16.72 32.63 21.81
N SER A 692 17.27 32.51 20.60
CA SER A 692 18.66 32.87 20.34
C SER A 692 18.85 33.36 18.91
N PRO A 693 19.61 34.47 18.68
CA PRO A 693 20.03 34.87 17.35
C PRO A 693 21.06 33.90 16.74
N TRP A 694 21.58 32.97 17.53
CA TRP A 694 22.57 31.97 17.11
C TRP A 694 21.95 30.63 16.75
N LEU A 695 20.64 30.46 16.94
CA LEU A 695 19.89 29.28 16.52
C LEU A 695 19.02 29.65 15.32
N ARG A 696 19.36 29.13 14.14
CA ARG A 696 18.74 29.51 12.85
C ARG A 696 17.95 28.38 12.23
N SER A 697 16.99 28.77 11.39
CA SER A 697 16.31 27.86 10.47
C SER A 697 15.88 28.63 9.20
N PHE A 698 15.43 27.89 8.19
CA PHE A 698 15.07 28.42 6.88
C PHE A 698 13.73 27.85 6.39
N GLY A 699 12.90 28.75 5.87
CA GLY A 699 11.61 28.43 5.27
C GLY A 699 10.60 27.85 6.25
N THR A 700 9.78 26.92 5.76
CA THR A 700 8.64 26.35 6.50
C THR A 700 8.60 24.81 6.48
N PRO A 701 8.13 24.14 7.56
CA PRO A 701 7.76 22.73 7.50
C PRO A 701 6.34 22.50 6.98
N SER A 702 5.61 23.54 6.52
CA SER A 702 4.24 23.39 6.02
C SER A 702 4.15 22.41 4.85
N THR A 703 3.12 21.56 4.88
CA THR A 703 2.74 20.67 3.78
C THR A 703 1.88 21.35 2.72
N ASN A 704 1.47 22.60 2.95
CA ASN A 704 0.74 23.39 1.95
C ASN A 704 1.68 23.76 0.79
N LYS A 705 1.33 23.35 -0.44
CA LYS A 705 2.18 23.52 -1.63
C LYS A 705 2.50 24.99 -1.94
N ASP A 706 1.56 25.90 -1.69
CA ASP A 706 1.72 27.34 -1.96
C ASP A 706 2.74 27.96 -1.01
N ARG A 707 2.84 27.43 0.22
CA ARG A 707 3.75 27.93 1.27
C ARG A 707 5.04 27.14 1.38
N ALA A 708 5.07 25.89 0.94
CA ALA A 708 6.24 25.01 1.05
C ALA A 708 7.50 25.60 0.38
N ARG A 709 7.31 26.58 -0.51
CA ARG A 709 8.37 27.33 -1.21
C ARG A 709 8.71 28.69 -0.57
N ASP A 710 8.35 28.93 0.69
CA ASP A 710 8.74 30.16 1.38
C ASP A 710 10.27 30.18 1.64
N ALA A 711 10.98 31.08 0.96
CA ALA A 711 12.44 31.20 1.00
C ALA A 711 12.91 32.32 1.95
N VAL A 712 12.70 32.12 3.27
CA VAL A 712 12.99 33.13 4.29
C VAL A 712 13.95 32.60 5.36
N TRP A 713 14.76 33.49 5.94
CA TRP A 713 15.66 33.20 7.07
C TRP A 713 15.09 33.73 8.39
N GLY A 714 15.36 33.04 9.49
CA GLY A 714 14.91 33.45 10.81
C GLY A 714 15.57 32.73 11.97
N ASN A 715 15.25 33.17 13.19
CA ASN A 715 15.59 32.43 14.40
C ASN A 715 14.71 31.19 14.51
N ALA A 716 15.31 30.05 14.84
CA ALA A 716 14.54 28.83 15.02
C ALA A 716 13.69 28.89 16.30
N ILE A 717 12.57 28.18 16.26
CA ILE A 717 11.60 28.06 17.35
C ILE A 717 11.06 26.64 17.39
N SER A 718 10.55 26.19 18.54
CA SER A 718 9.99 24.83 18.63
C SER A 718 8.68 24.72 17.84
N PHE A 719 7.82 25.71 18.04
CA PHE A 719 6.50 25.85 17.44
C PHE A 719 6.13 27.34 17.41
N ASN A 720 5.36 27.79 16.40
CA ASN A 720 4.85 29.16 16.33
C ASN A 720 3.32 29.18 16.35
N GLY A 721 2.76 29.77 17.40
CA GLY A 721 1.34 29.93 17.66
C GLY A 721 0.73 31.30 17.27
N GLY A 722 1.35 32.11 16.40
CA GLY A 722 0.72 33.33 15.81
C GLY A 722 0.79 33.46 14.26
N PRO A 723 0.04 34.39 13.61
CA PRO A 723 -0.33 34.45 12.16
C PRO A 723 0.74 34.19 11.08
N LYS A 724 2.03 34.23 11.42
CA LYS A 724 3.18 33.77 10.61
C LYS A 724 3.54 32.29 10.92
N HIS A 725 2.50 31.46 11.15
CA HIS A 725 2.47 30.18 11.90
C HIS A 725 3.25 28.99 11.34
N HIS A 726 4.11 29.18 10.36
CA HIS A 726 4.69 28.08 9.63
C HIS A 726 6.18 28.22 9.40
N HIS A 727 6.85 29.33 9.77
CA HIS A 727 8.29 29.45 9.53
C HIS A 727 9.16 28.97 10.71
N PHE A 728 10.34 28.46 10.38
CA PHE A 728 11.47 28.23 11.29
C PHE A 728 11.25 27.21 12.43
N GLN A 729 10.22 26.36 12.32
CA GLN A 729 9.91 25.37 13.35
C GLN A 729 10.87 24.19 13.26
N ILE A 730 11.48 23.85 14.40
CA ILE A 730 12.44 22.74 14.52
C ILE A 730 12.09 21.73 15.61
N GLY A 731 10.94 21.88 16.26
CA GLY A 731 10.50 21.00 17.34
C GLY A 731 11.17 21.30 18.69
N TYR A 732 10.54 20.85 19.78
CA TYR A 732 10.97 21.13 21.15
C TYR A 732 12.38 20.60 21.45
N TRP A 733 12.63 19.32 21.14
CA TRP A 733 13.95 18.71 21.33
C TRP A 733 15.02 19.29 20.38
N GLY A 734 14.64 19.76 19.20
CA GLY A 734 15.53 20.47 18.29
C GLY A 734 16.04 21.79 18.88
N VAL A 735 15.16 22.57 19.52
CA VAL A 735 15.56 23.78 20.24
C VAL A 735 16.47 23.46 21.42
N GLU A 736 16.14 22.46 22.23
CA GLU A 736 16.93 22.10 23.41
C GLU A 736 18.32 21.58 23.02
N LEU A 737 18.43 20.74 21.98
CA LEU A 737 19.71 20.30 21.43
C LEU A 737 20.52 21.49 20.89
N GLY A 738 19.89 22.37 20.11
CA GLY A 738 20.52 23.57 19.57
C GLY A 738 21.07 24.49 20.66
N LYS A 739 20.31 24.70 21.74
CA LYS A 739 20.74 25.44 22.93
C LYS A 739 22.00 24.84 23.54
N MET A 740 22.00 23.54 23.86
CA MET A 740 23.16 22.88 24.49
C MET A 740 24.41 22.95 23.60
N LEU A 741 24.27 22.80 22.29
CA LEU A 741 25.37 22.92 21.33
C LEU A 741 25.94 24.34 21.28
N ILE A 742 25.09 25.37 21.23
CA ILE A 742 25.52 26.78 21.25
C ILE A 742 26.23 27.10 22.56
N GLU A 743 25.65 26.69 23.70
CA GLU A 743 26.20 26.95 25.03
C GLU A 743 27.56 26.28 25.23
N THR A 744 27.74 25.07 24.70
CA THR A 744 28.98 24.29 24.83
C THR A 744 30.07 24.75 23.87
N HIS A 745 29.74 24.89 22.58
CA HIS A 745 30.74 25.09 21.54
C HIS A 745 30.95 26.56 21.15
N LYS A 746 30.08 27.45 21.63
CA LYS A 746 30.10 28.89 21.31
C LYS A 746 30.12 29.15 19.80
N ILE A 747 29.37 28.34 19.05
CA ILE A 747 29.14 28.52 17.61
C ILE A 747 27.63 28.58 17.31
N PRO A 748 27.23 29.31 16.27
CA PRO A 748 25.87 29.28 15.74
C PRO A 748 25.49 27.88 15.24
N ILE A 749 24.21 27.54 15.37
CA ILE A 749 23.64 26.27 14.93
C ILE A 749 22.45 26.56 14.01
N CYS A 750 22.38 25.89 12.88
CA CYS A 750 21.22 25.89 12.00
C CYS A 750 20.59 24.50 12.00
N ILE A 751 19.28 24.43 12.24
CA ILE A 751 18.51 23.18 12.19
C ILE A 751 17.38 23.35 11.17
N ILE A 752 17.28 22.41 10.23
CA ILE A 752 16.19 22.35 9.25
C ILE A 752 15.41 21.06 9.53
N ASN A 753 14.20 21.20 10.07
CA ASN A 753 13.31 20.08 10.35
C ASN A 753 12.36 19.84 9.16
N GLY A 754 12.44 18.65 8.57
CA GLY A 754 11.58 18.17 7.47
C GLY A 754 10.72 16.98 7.85
N ALA A 755 10.54 16.71 9.15
CA ALA A 755 9.65 15.65 9.62
C ALA A 755 8.19 15.91 9.24
N GLN A 756 7.40 14.83 9.12
CA GLN A 756 5.96 14.89 8.88
C GLN A 756 5.20 13.88 9.74
N GLY A 757 4.28 14.34 10.59
CA GLY A 757 3.45 13.50 11.46
C GLY A 757 2.62 12.46 10.72
N GLY A 758 2.46 11.28 11.33
CA GLY A 758 1.60 10.19 10.81
C GLY A 758 2.13 9.50 9.55
N THR A 759 3.43 9.52 9.31
CA THR A 759 4.04 8.99 8.07
C THR A 759 4.83 7.72 8.30
N ARG A 760 4.79 6.82 7.31
CA ARG A 760 5.60 5.60 7.20
C ARG A 760 6.88 5.85 6.42
N ILE A 761 7.88 4.99 6.57
CA ILE A 761 9.19 5.15 5.93
C ILE A 761 9.16 5.14 4.40
N ASP A 762 8.20 4.45 3.77
CA ASP A 762 8.02 4.43 2.31
C ASP A 762 7.61 5.81 1.74
N GLN A 763 7.01 6.67 2.56
CA GLN A 763 6.60 8.02 2.18
C GLN A 763 7.76 9.04 2.26
N HIS A 764 8.88 8.67 2.89
CA HIS A 764 10.09 9.51 3.02
C HIS A 764 11.08 9.32 1.89
N GLN A 765 10.77 8.46 0.91
CA GLN A 765 11.68 8.17 -0.19
C GLN A 765 11.83 9.37 -1.13
N ARG A 766 13.02 9.50 -1.71
CA ARG A 766 13.33 10.51 -2.72
C ARG A 766 12.56 10.23 -4.00
N ASN A 767 11.92 11.25 -4.57
CA ASN A 767 11.36 11.18 -5.91
C ASN A 767 12.50 11.34 -6.92
N GLU A 768 12.84 10.28 -7.66
CA GLU A 768 13.93 10.33 -8.63
C GLU A 768 13.62 11.18 -9.87
N ALA A 769 12.34 11.36 -10.22
CA ALA A 769 11.94 12.16 -11.37
C ALA A 769 11.96 13.68 -11.08
N ASP A 770 11.56 14.07 -9.86
CA ASP A 770 11.71 15.44 -9.35
C ASP A 770 12.13 15.39 -7.87
N PRO A 771 13.44 15.44 -7.58
CA PRO A 771 13.97 15.37 -6.22
C PRO A 771 13.53 16.51 -5.30
N THR A 772 13.08 17.62 -5.87
CA THR A 772 12.64 18.83 -5.15
C THR A 772 11.13 19.01 -5.17
N ASP A 773 10.39 17.96 -5.52
CA ASP A 773 8.92 17.98 -5.51
C ASP A 773 8.42 18.25 -4.09
N VAL A 774 7.94 19.47 -3.88
CA VAL A 774 7.42 19.95 -2.61
C VAL A 774 6.09 19.30 -2.20
N SER A 775 5.49 18.49 -3.08
CA SER A 775 4.39 17.61 -2.69
C SER A 775 4.86 16.42 -1.83
N THR A 776 6.13 16.03 -1.95
CA THR A 776 6.75 14.92 -1.20
C THR A 776 7.46 15.40 0.07
N ILE A 777 7.62 14.52 1.06
CA ILE A 777 8.32 14.84 2.32
C ILE A 777 9.78 15.17 2.06
N TYR A 778 10.45 14.28 1.31
CA TYR A 778 11.85 14.41 0.96
C TYR A 778 12.10 15.69 0.15
N GLY A 779 11.28 15.93 -0.88
CA GLY A 779 11.48 17.06 -1.79
C GLY A 779 11.32 18.43 -1.14
N ARG A 780 10.39 18.58 -0.18
CA ARG A 780 10.30 19.84 0.61
C ARG A 780 11.57 20.13 1.39
N LEU A 781 12.13 19.12 2.05
CA LEU A 781 13.34 19.26 2.84
C LEU A 781 14.54 19.58 1.94
N LEU A 782 14.71 18.83 0.85
CA LEU A 782 15.80 19.05 -0.10
C LEU A 782 15.70 20.45 -0.73
N TRP A 783 14.51 20.86 -1.16
CA TRP A 783 14.27 22.20 -1.72
C TRP A 783 14.70 23.28 -0.71
N ARG A 784 14.28 23.17 0.56
CA ARG A 784 14.68 24.12 1.62
C ARG A 784 16.20 24.19 1.79
N LEU A 785 16.88 23.06 1.84
CA LEU A 785 18.34 23.02 2.00
C LEU A 785 19.08 23.59 0.78
N GLN A 786 18.57 23.36 -0.43
CA GLN A 786 19.11 23.95 -1.66
C GLN A 786 18.94 25.47 -1.69
N GLN A 787 17.73 25.98 -1.40
CA GLN A 787 17.47 27.42 -1.35
C GLN A 787 18.22 28.10 -0.20
N ALA A 788 18.35 27.43 0.94
CA ALA A 788 19.18 27.87 2.05
C ALA A 788 20.69 27.84 1.74
N LYS A 789 21.10 27.25 0.60
CA LYS A 789 22.52 27.11 0.20
C LYS A 789 23.33 26.22 1.14
N LEU A 790 22.68 25.27 1.84
CA LEU A 790 23.26 24.51 2.95
C LEU A 790 23.48 23.00 2.70
N THR A 791 23.11 22.44 1.54
CA THR A 791 23.23 20.98 1.27
C THR A 791 24.61 20.40 1.59
N HIS A 792 25.67 21.03 1.09
CA HIS A 792 27.07 20.68 1.39
C HIS A 792 27.46 20.80 2.88
N GLY A 793 26.71 21.58 3.67
CA GLY A 793 27.06 21.95 5.03
C GLY A 793 26.47 21.06 6.12
N VAL A 794 25.53 20.18 5.75
CA VAL A 794 24.83 19.30 6.70
C VAL A 794 25.81 18.34 7.35
N ARG A 795 25.97 18.46 8.67
CA ARG A 795 26.89 17.63 9.46
C ARG A 795 26.28 16.31 9.88
N ALA A 796 24.98 16.27 10.12
CA ALA A 796 24.28 15.08 10.56
C ALA A 796 22.79 15.14 10.25
N VAL A 797 22.20 13.96 10.11
CA VAL A 797 20.77 13.74 10.04
C VAL A 797 20.33 13.08 11.34
N LEU A 798 19.30 13.65 11.96
CA LEU A 798 18.65 13.14 13.15
C LEU A 798 17.29 12.57 12.75
N TRP A 799 17.13 11.26 12.93
CA TRP A 799 15.96 10.50 12.49
C TRP A 799 15.19 9.95 13.69
N HIS A 800 13.88 10.23 13.74
CA HIS A 800 12.95 9.57 14.63
C HIS A 800 11.68 9.22 13.87
N GLN A 801 11.51 7.93 13.59
CA GLN A 801 10.33 7.40 12.90
C GLN A 801 10.19 5.91 13.15
N GLY A 802 8.97 5.41 12.99
CA GLY A 802 8.66 3.98 12.95
C GLY A 802 7.27 3.69 13.50
N GLU A 803 6.65 4.61 14.23
CA GLU A 803 5.40 4.35 14.91
C GLU A 803 4.27 4.00 13.92
N ASN A 804 4.30 4.54 12.70
CA ASN A 804 3.33 4.19 11.66
C ASN A 804 3.69 2.92 10.85
N ASP A 805 4.90 2.36 11.01
CA ASP A 805 5.37 1.12 10.37
C ASP A 805 5.16 -0.13 11.26
N GLN A 806 4.59 0.06 12.45
CA GLN A 806 4.26 -1.04 13.37
C GLN A 806 3.11 -1.93 12.87
N GLY A 807 2.34 -1.45 11.88
CA GLY A 807 1.13 -2.08 11.35
C GLY A 807 1.25 -2.68 9.95
N GLU A 808 0.11 -3.06 9.39
CA GLU A 808 -0.06 -3.78 8.11
C GLU A 808 -0.20 -2.86 6.89
N SER A 809 -0.26 -1.55 7.10
CA SER A 809 -0.72 -0.58 6.11
C SER A 809 0.37 -0.11 5.13
N GLY A 810 1.37 -0.94 4.82
CA GLY A 810 2.45 -0.60 3.89
C GLY A 810 2.08 -0.82 2.41
N ALA A 811 2.75 -0.11 1.51
CA ALA A 811 2.51 -0.18 0.05
C ALA A 811 2.62 -1.60 -0.54
N THR A 812 3.41 -2.48 0.07
CA THR A 812 3.63 -3.87 -0.36
C THR A 812 2.56 -4.85 0.11
N GLY A 813 1.73 -4.47 1.09
CA GLY A 813 0.78 -5.38 1.75
C GLY A 813 1.34 -6.33 2.78
N THR A 814 2.62 -6.15 3.12
CA THR A 814 3.24 -6.79 4.26
C THR A 814 3.23 -5.83 5.45
N PHE A 815 3.57 -6.32 6.63
CA PHE A 815 3.86 -5.43 7.77
C PHE A 815 5.00 -4.47 7.45
N GLY A 816 4.96 -3.26 8.00
CA GLY A 816 5.95 -2.22 7.75
C GLY A 816 7.39 -2.66 8.08
N TRP A 817 7.57 -3.46 9.14
CA TRP A 817 8.89 -3.98 9.54
C TRP A 817 9.60 -4.81 8.47
N VAL A 818 8.87 -5.44 7.54
CA VAL A 818 9.45 -6.32 6.51
C VAL A 818 10.40 -5.54 5.59
N ASN A 819 9.98 -4.35 5.16
CA ASN A 819 10.72 -3.53 4.18
C ASN A 819 11.41 -2.32 4.82
N TYR A 820 11.24 -2.12 6.14
CA TYR A 820 11.72 -0.93 6.83
C TYR A 820 13.23 -0.71 6.65
N GLN A 821 14.03 -1.77 6.81
CA GLN A 821 15.48 -1.69 6.65
C GLN A 821 15.85 -1.24 5.23
N ASP A 822 15.28 -1.86 4.19
CA ASP A 822 15.60 -1.55 2.80
C ASP A 822 15.22 -0.10 2.45
N TYR A 823 14.05 0.36 2.89
CA TYR A 823 13.64 1.75 2.73
C TYR A 823 14.55 2.72 3.48
N PHE A 824 15.03 2.35 4.68
CA PHE A 824 15.99 3.17 5.42
C PHE A 824 17.33 3.24 4.68
N LEU A 825 17.87 2.12 4.20
CA LEU A 825 19.13 2.06 3.46
C LEU A 825 19.07 2.92 2.19
N ARG A 826 17.99 2.82 1.41
CA ARG A 826 17.77 3.63 0.21
C ARG A 826 17.68 5.12 0.54
N MET A 827 16.86 5.50 1.51
CA MET A 827 16.71 6.89 1.93
C MET A 827 18.04 7.46 2.46
N ALA A 828 18.76 6.73 3.31
CA ALA A 828 20.05 7.18 3.83
C ALA A 828 21.13 7.29 2.74
N ALA A 829 21.09 6.44 1.72
CA ALA A 829 21.94 6.58 0.53
C ALA A 829 21.62 7.89 -0.20
N THR A 830 20.34 8.21 -0.41
CA THR A 830 19.96 9.48 -1.04
C THR A 830 20.32 10.71 -0.20
N TRP A 831 20.19 10.65 1.14
CA TRP A 831 20.72 11.71 2.00
C TRP A 831 22.22 11.91 1.80
N LYS A 832 23.01 10.83 1.72
CA LYS A 832 24.46 10.97 1.49
C LYS A 832 24.78 11.54 0.12
N GLN A 833 23.96 11.27 -0.88
CA GLN A 833 24.08 11.85 -2.22
C GLN A 833 23.80 13.37 -2.18
N ASP A 834 22.69 13.78 -1.58
CA ASP A 834 22.27 15.19 -1.59
C ASP A 834 22.98 16.04 -0.50
N TYR A 835 23.47 15.39 0.56
CA TYR A 835 24.19 15.96 1.70
C TYR A 835 25.56 15.28 1.87
N PRO A 836 26.53 15.55 0.98
CA PRO A 836 27.75 14.75 0.86
C PRO A 836 28.63 14.72 2.11
N ASN A 837 28.58 15.78 2.93
CA ASN A 837 29.47 15.95 4.07
C ASN A 837 28.86 15.53 5.43
N ILE A 838 27.78 14.75 5.41
CA ILE A 838 27.27 14.11 6.63
C ILE A 838 28.41 13.33 7.29
N LYS A 839 28.65 13.62 8.57
CA LYS A 839 29.58 12.93 9.44
C LYS A 839 28.94 11.74 10.14
N HIS A 840 27.68 11.85 10.55
CA HIS A 840 27.00 10.82 11.34
C HIS A 840 25.48 10.85 11.16
N TYR A 841 24.86 9.68 11.29
CA TYR A 841 23.40 9.52 11.38
C TYR A 841 23.01 9.16 12.82
N TYR A 842 22.07 9.91 13.38
CA TYR A 842 21.54 9.64 14.72
C TYR A 842 20.10 9.18 14.57
N THR A 843 19.84 7.90 14.86
CA THR A 843 18.49 7.33 14.77
C THR A 843 17.97 7.00 16.17
N HIS A 844 16.64 6.86 16.28
CA HIS A 844 15.99 6.39 17.49
C HIS A 844 15.30 5.06 17.22
N GLN A 845 15.49 4.09 18.11
CA GLN A 845 14.61 2.92 18.21
C GLN A 845 13.37 3.37 19.00
N ILE A 846 12.18 3.22 18.40
CA ILE A 846 10.93 3.57 19.07
C ILE A 846 10.70 2.70 20.30
N TRP A 847 9.90 3.19 21.25
CA TRP A 847 9.61 2.43 22.47
C TRP A 847 8.52 1.37 22.20
N PRO A 848 8.48 0.28 22.98
CA PRO A 848 7.44 -0.74 22.85
C PRO A 848 6.04 -0.15 22.99
N GLY A 849 5.19 -0.41 22.00
CA GLY A 849 3.79 -0.02 22.01
C GLY A 849 3.53 1.47 21.80
N ALA A 850 4.49 2.18 21.19
CA ALA A 850 4.31 3.56 20.75
C ALA A 850 3.00 3.71 19.95
N CYS A 851 2.23 4.75 20.25
CA CYS A 851 0.93 5.02 19.62
C CYS A 851 -0.10 3.88 19.74
N GLY A 852 0.03 3.02 20.77
CA GLY A 852 -0.96 2.00 21.10
C GLY A 852 -0.84 0.69 20.32
N ALA A 853 0.26 0.47 19.59
CA ALA A 853 0.54 -0.82 18.96
C ALA A 853 0.72 -1.93 20.01
N ARG A 854 0.16 -3.12 19.79
CA ARG A 854 0.23 -4.23 20.76
C ARG A 854 0.70 -5.56 20.18
N SER A 855 1.02 -5.61 18.89
CA SER A 855 1.45 -6.82 18.20
C SER A 855 2.96 -7.05 18.31
N VAL A 856 3.39 -8.30 18.10
CA VAL A 856 4.82 -8.66 17.99
C VAL A 856 5.51 -8.00 16.78
N GLU A 857 4.73 -7.47 15.84
CA GLU A 857 5.23 -6.79 14.64
C GLU A 857 5.94 -5.48 14.97
N ASN A 858 5.48 -4.76 16.00
CA ASN A 858 6.21 -3.63 16.58
C ASN A 858 7.58 -4.07 17.13
N ASP A 859 7.67 -5.26 17.72
CA ASP A 859 8.90 -5.77 18.30
C ASP A 859 9.90 -6.09 17.19
N ARG A 860 9.43 -6.69 16.09
CA ARG A 860 10.22 -6.94 14.87
C ARG A 860 10.66 -5.64 14.18
N LEU A 861 9.82 -4.60 14.18
CA LEU A 861 10.24 -3.28 13.69
C LEU A 861 11.39 -2.70 14.51
N ARG A 862 11.28 -2.73 15.84
CA ARG A 862 12.33 -2.25 16.74
C ARG A 862 13.62 -3.05 16.55
N GLU A 863 13.51 -4.36 16.31
CA GLU A 863 14.66 -5.20 15.96
C GLU A 863 15.34 -4.74 14.65
N ARG A 864 14.57 -4.38 13.61
CA ARG A 864 15.14 -3.75 12.41
C ARG A 864 15.88 -2.47 12.72
N GLN A 865 15.29 -1.60 13.55
CA GLN A 865 15.94 -0.34 13.97
C GLN A 865 17.23 -0.58 14.77
N ARG A 866 17.26 -1.61 15.63
CA ARG A 866 18.45 -2.00 16.42
C ARG A 866 19.62 -2.42 15.56
N GLN A 867 19.35 -3.12 14.46
CA GLN A 867 20.35 -3.71 13.57
C GLN A 867 20.92 -2.72 12.55
N LEU A 868 20.28 -1.56 12.34
CA LEU A 868 20.73 -0.56 11.37
C LEU A 868 22.25 -0.23 11.47
N PRO A 869 22.88 -0.06 12.65
CA PRO A 869 24.31 0.23 12.74
C PRO A 869 25.22 -0.81 12.06
N GLU A 870 24.77 -2.05 11.88
CA GLU A 870 25.57 -3.09 11.19
C GLU A 870 25.75 -2.79 9.69
N GLN A 871 24.93 -1.89 9.13
CA GLN A 871 24.90 -1.54 7.71
C GLN A 871 25.63 -0.23 7.39
N PHE A 872 26.21 0.45 8.39
CA PHE A 872 26.84 1.77 8.26
C PHE A 872 28.09 1.89 9.15
N SER A 873 29.11 2.61 8.66
CA SER A 873 30.27 2.99 9.49
C SER A 873 29.98 4.16 10.44
N ASN A 874 29.02 5.03 10.10
CA ASN A 874 28.75 6.28 10.84
C ASN A 874 27.27 6.44 11.23
N LEU A 875 26.69 5.42 11.86
CA LEU A 875 25.32 5.47 12.38
C LEU A 875 25.28 5.03 13.85
N SER A 876 24.46 5.69 14.64
CA SER A 876 24.16 5.25 16.01
C SER A 876 22.66 5.31 16.29
N VAL A 877 22.19 4.33 17.07
CA VAL A 877 20.79 4.22 17.49
C VAL A 877 20.68 4.57 18.97
N MET A 878 19.73 5.45 19.30
CA MET A 878 19.33 5.80 20.66
C MET A 878 18.05 5.10 21.08
N SER A 879 17.94 4.77 22.36
CA SER A 879 16.76 4.13 22.94
C SER A 879 15.78 5.18 23.46
N THR A 880 14.50 5.07 23.08
CA THR A 880 13.44 5.92 23.67
C THR A 880 12.70 5.25 24.83
N LEU A 881 12.93 3.95 25.09
CA LEU A 881 12.30 3.14 26.15
C LEU A 881 12.42 3.76 27.56
N GLY A 882 13.50 4.51 27.80
CA GLY A 882 13.86 5.06 29.10
C GLY A 882 13.53 6.54 29.30
N ILE A 883 12.95 7.23 28.32
CA ILE A 883 12.67 8.67 28.41
C ILE A 883 11.59 8.92 29.49
N ARG A 884 11.84 9.89 30.39
CA ARG A 884 10.94 10.27 31.48
C ARG A 884 10.82 11.79 31.56
N PRO A 885 9.61 12.35 31.73
CA PRO A 885 8.31 11.68 31.58
C PRO A 885 8.15 11.16 30.14
N GLY A 886 7.55 9.97 29.96
CA GLY A 886 7.27 9.51 28.60
C GLY A 886 5.92 9.94 28.11
N GLY A 887 5.48 9.28 27.03
CA GLY A 887 4.25 9.59 26.34
C GLY A 887 3.51 8.34 25.89
N GLY A 888 2.25 8.54 25.50
CA GLY A 888 1.44 7.50 24.85
C GLY A 888 1.85 7.32 23.38
N CYS A 889 1.50 8.28 22.53
CA CYS A 889 1.98 8.37 21.13
C CYS A 889 3.08 9.43 20.96
N HIS A 890 3.01 10.51 21.75
CA HIS A 890 3.94 11.64 21.70
C HIS A 890 4.46 11.96 23.09
N PHE A 891 5.73 12.36 23.17
CA PHE A 891 6.30 12.83 24.44
C PHE A 891 5.74 14.19 24.85
N PRO A 892 5.62 14.47 26.17
CA PRO A 892 5.46 15.83 26.65
C PRO A 892 6.76 16.63 26.43
N ALA A 893 6.68 17.96 26.58
CA ALA A 893 7.82 18.88 26.40
C ALA A 893 9.08 18.46 27.18
N GLU A 894 8.94 18.08 28.45
CA GLU A 894 10.08 17.63 29.28
C GLU A 894 10.65 16.27 28.82
N GLY A 895 9.80 15.39 28.26
CA GLY A 895 10.24 14.15 27.64
C GLY A 895 11.08 14.41 26.39
N TYR A 896 10.67 15.35 25.54
CA TYR A 896 11.47 15.81 24.40
C TYR A 896 12.79 16.48 24.84
N ALA A 897 12.80 17.25 25.92
CA ALA A 897 14.03 17.79 26.49
C ALA A 897 14.97 16.67 26.97
N ALA A 898 14.44 15.64 27.65
CA ALA A 898 15.20 14.47 28.06
C ALA A 898 15.79 13.71 26.86
N MET A 899 15.04 13.57 25.77
CA MET A 899 15.52 12.99 24.51
C MET A 899 16.72 13.78 23.95
N ALA A 900 16.64 15.10 23.91
CA ALA A 900 17.76 15.95 23.49
C ALA A 900 18.99 15.79 24.38
N ARG A 901 18.81 15.72 25.71
CA ARG A 901 19.89 15.53 26.69
C ARG A 901 20.58 14.18 26.54
N GLN A 902 19.84 13.11 26.24
CA GLN A 902 20.42 11.79 25.95
C GLN A 902 21.23 11.78 24.65
N LEU A 903 20.76 12.51 23.64
CA LEU A 903 21.41 12.57 22.33
C LEU A 903 22.66 13.46 22.31
N PHE A 904 22.69 14.53 23.12
CA PHE A 904 23.75 15.54 23.10
C PHE A 904 25.18 14.98 23.27
N PRO A 905 25.49 14.09 24.24
CA PRO A 905 26.83 13.53 24.38
C PRO A 905 27.30 12.76 23.14
N LEU A 906 26.39 12.05 22.47
CA LEU A 906 26.65 11.31 21.24
C LEU A 906 26.94 12.25 20.07
N VAL A 907 26.19 13.35 19.94
CA VAL A 907 26.46 14.40 18.96
C VAL A 907 27.83 15.03 19.23
N ASN A 908 28.15 15.30 20.49
CA ASN A 908 29.41 15.90 20.89
C ASN A 908 30.62 15.00 20.54
N GLN A 909 30.49 13.68 20.75
CA GLN A 909 31.53 12.73 20.39
C GLN A 909 31.83 12.72 18.88
N TYR A 910 30.82 12.50 18.05
CA TYR A 910 31.05 12.26 16.61
C TYR A 910 31.19 13.55 15.78
N ASN A 911 30.60 14.67 16.19
CA ASN A 911 30.69 15.92 15.43
C ASN A 911 31.82 16.85 15.90
N TYR A 912 32.15 16.79 17.19
CA TYR A 912 33.09 17.71 17.85
C TYR A 912 34.28 17.02 18.52
N GLY A 913 34.37 15.68 18.47
CA GLY A 913 35.52 14.93 18.97
C GLY A 913 35.61 14.88 20.50
N ALA A 914 34.50 15.13 21.21
CA ALA A 914 34.48 15.03 22.66
C ALA A 914 34.78 13.59 23.11
N LYS A 915 35.70 13.45 24.07
CA LYS A 915 36.05 12.16 24.66
C LYS A 915 35.19 11.92 25.89
N SER A 916 34.61 10.73 26.01
CA SER A 916 33.88 10.30 27.20
C SER A 916 34.61 9.14 27.88
N LYS A 917 34.60 9.12 29.21
CA LYS A 917 35.13 7.99 30.02
C LYS A 917 34.16 6.82 30.09
N THR A 918 32.87 7.09 29.89
CA THR A 918 31.79 6.10 29.85
C THR A 918 31.18 6.08 28.45
N SER A 919 30.52 4.97 28.09
CA SER A 919 29.77 4.89 26.84
C SER A 919 28.71 5.99 26.77
N VAL A 920 28.49 6.56 25.59
CA VAL A 920 27.39 7.50 25.31
C VAL A 920 26.34 6.91 24.37
N THR A 921 26.45 5.60 24.07
CA THR A 921 25.48 4.85 23.27
C THR A 921 24.48 4.12 24.18
N ALA A 922 23.33 3.72 23.62
CA ALA A 922 22.45 2.77 24.29
C ALA A 922 23.08 1.37 24.30
N PRO A 923 23.02 0.60 25.40
CA PRO A 923 23.47 -0.79 25.40
C PRO A 923 22.79 -1.63 24.33
N ASN A 924 23.58 -2.35 23.53
CA ASN A 924 23.10 -3.23 22.48
C ASN A 924 23.53 -4.67 22.73
N ILE A 925 22.61 -5.62 22.51
CA ILE A 925 22.89 -7.04 22.66
C ILE A 925 23.83 -7.52 21.54
N LYS A 926 24.91 -8.23 21.90
CA LYS A 926 25.87 -8.82 20.96
C LYS A 926 25.63 -10.31 20.74
N SER A 927 25.23 -11.04 21.79
CA SER A 927 24.93 -12.46 21.67
C SER A 927 24.05 -12.96 22.80
N VAL A 928 23.23 -13.96 22.48
CA VAL A 928 22.48 -14.78 23.43
C VAL A 928 22.93 -16.23 23.24
N SER A 929 23.20 -16.94 24.34
CA SER A 929 23.61 -18.35 24.29
C SER A 929 23.18 -19.09 25.54
N TYR A 930 22.91 -20.39 25.43
CA TYR A 930 22.81 -21.24 26.62
C TYR A 930 24.16 -21.28 27.36
N ALA A 931 24.12 -21.21 28.69
CA ALA A 931 25.33 -21.24 29.51
C ALA A 931 25.92 -22.65 29.66
N GLY A 932 25.11 -23.70 29.48
CA GLY A 932 25.55 -25.09 29.57
C GLY A 932 24.61 -26.07 28.89
N ALA A 933 25.02 -27.34 28.83
CA ALA A 933 24.32 -28.42 28.12
C ALA A 933 22.90 -28.70 28.65
N ARG A 934 22.63 -28.37 29.92
CA ARG A 934 21.31 -28.49 30.56
C ARG A 934 20.26 -27.51 30.03
N LYS A 935 20.67 -26.42 29.35
CA LYS A 935 19.78 -25.42 28.76
C LYS A 935 18.76 -24.79 29.73
N ASP A 936 19.12 -24.72 31.01
CA ASP A 936 18.33 -24.08 32.09
C ASP A 936 18.88 -22.70 32.49
N GLU A 937 19.91 -22.23 31.79
CA GLU A 937 20.51 -20.92 31.99
C GLU A 937 20.88 -20.29 30.64
N ILE A 938 20.54 -19.01 30.46
CA ILE A 938 20.82 -18.22 29.25
C ILE A 938 21.75 -17.06 29.61
N LYS A 939 22.84 -16.93 28.85
CA LYS A 939 23.81 -15.84 28.95
C LYS A 939 23.56 -14.79 27.86
N LEU A 940 23.38 -13.55 28.29
CA LEU A 940 23.32 -12.36 27.45
C LEU A 940 24.65 -11.60 27.54
N VAL A 941 25.18 -11.16 26.40
CA VAL A 941 26.39 -10.33 26.35
C VAL A 941 26.06 -9.01 25.64
N PHE A 942 26.21 -7.90 26.36
CA PHE A 942 26.06 -6.54 25.84
C PHE A 942 27.39 -5.97 25.35
N ASP A 943 27.31 -4.91 24.55
CA ASP A 943 28.45 -4.18 24.01
C ASP A 943 29.14 -3.26 25.03
N GLN A 944 28.52 -3.07 26.19
CA GLN A 944 28.97 -2.24 27.29
C GLN A 944 28.41 -2.76 28.62
N ASP A 945 28.90 -2.21 29.72
CA ASP A 945 28.39 -2.55 31.05
C ASP A 945 26.93 -2.12 31.23
N VAL A 946 26.15 -2.99 31.85
CA VAL A 946 24.71 -2.79 32.08
C VAL A 946 24.36 -2.92 33.56
N LYS A 947 23.24 -2.33 33.94
CA LYS A 947 22.64 -2.31 35.27
C LYS A 947 21.17 -2.71 35.16
N TRP A 948 20.68 -3.47 36.13
CA TRP A 948 19.31 -3.97 36.19
C TRP A 948 18.87 -4.20 37.64
N SER A 949 17.56 -4.28 37.88
CA SER A 949 16.95 -4.81 39.10
C SER A 949 16.34 -6.20 38.83
N GLU A 950 15.93 -6.94 39.87
CA GLU A 950 15.26 -8.23 39.70
C GLU A 950 13.92 -8.12 38.96
N ASP A 951 13.26 -6.95 38.99
CA ASP A 951 11.97 -6.70 38.33
C ASP A 951 12.00 -6.84 36.80
N ILE A 952 13.19 -6.96 36.19
CA ILE A 952 13.32 -7.22 34.75
C ILE A 952 13.01 -8.68 34.37
N ILE A 953 12.84 -9.59 35.33
CA ILE A 953 12.56 -11.02 35.08
C ILE A 953 11.37 -11.20 34.13
N GLY A 954 10.28 -10.44 34.34
CA GLY A 954 9.07 -10.49 33.50
C GLY A 954 9.19 -9.81 32.12
N ARG A 955 10.40 -9.41 31.71
CA ARG A 955 10.64 -8.67 30.45
C ARG A 955 11.21 -9.52 29.34
N PHE A 956 11.47 -10.80 29.61
CA PHE A 956 12.03 -11.73 28.65
C PHE A 956 10.98 -12.75 28.23
N ASP A 957 10.90 -13.01 26.93
CA ASP A 957 10.00 -14.03 26.38
C ASP A 957 10.82 -14.98 25.47
N LEU A 958 10.67 -16.28 25.71
CA LEU A 958 11.17 -17.37 24.86
C LEU A 958 10.16 -17.63 23.73
N ASP A 959 10.61 -18.20 22.62
CA ASP A 959 9.74 -18.51 21.46
C ASP A 959 8.94 -19.80 21.61
N ASP A 960 9.35 -20.70 22.49
CA ASP A 960 8.66 -21.97 22.75
C ASP A 960 7.74 -21.93 23.97
N ASP A 961 7.73 -20.83 24.72
CA ASP A 961 7.02 -20.65 26.00
C ASP A 961 7.25 -21.80 27.01
N SER A 962 8.33 -22.58 26.86
CA SER A 962 8.53 -23.84 27.60
C SER A 962 8.99 -23.62 29.04
N ALA A 963 9.55 -22.46 29.33
CA ALA A 963 10.08 -22.07 30.64
C ALA A 963 9.91 -20.57 30.85
N GLN A 964 9.95 -20.15 32.12
CA GLN A 964 9.99 -18.73 32.48
C GLN A 964 11.36 -18.39 33.07
N VAL A 965 11.72 -17.11 33.05
CA VAL A 965 12.89 -16.63 33.80
C VAL A 965 12.52 -16.65 35.29
N ALA A 966 13.32 -17.36 36.10
CA ALA A 966 13.13 -17.49 37.54
C ALA A 966 14.02 -16.53 38.33
N ALA A 967 15.21 -16.24 37.83
CA ALA A 967 16.15 -15.31 38.46
C ALA A 967 17.05 -14.65 37.42
N VAL A 968 17.56 -13.46 37.76
CA VAL A 968 18.53 -12.72 36.95
C VAL A 968 19.79 -12.45 37.78
N GLY A 969 20.96 -12.67 37.18
CA GLY A 969 22.26 -12.44 37.79
C GLY A 969 23.30 -11.99 36.76
N GLY A 970 24.58 -12.03 37.13
CA GLY A 970 25.68 -11.58 36.28
C GLY A 970 26.31 -10.26 36.76
N SER A 971 27.25 -9.74 35.98
CA SER A 971 27.96 -8.49 36.27
C SER A 971 28.59 -7.87 35.01
N GLY A 972 28.87 -6.57 35.07
CA GLY A 972 29.44 -5.80 33.96
C GLY A 972 28.52 -5.87 32.72
N ARG A 973 29.06 -6.31 31.59
CA ARG A 973 28.33 -6.49 30.33
C ARG A 973 27.54 -7.81 30.20
N ILE A 974 27.54 -8.66 31.23
CA ILE A 974 26.94 -10.00 31.17
C ILE A 974 25.72 -10.07 32.08
N ILE A 975 24.59 -10.47 31.53
CA ILE A 975 23.40 -10.87 32.29
C ILE A 975 23.20 -12.38 32.12
N THR A 976 22.94 -13.06 33.23
CA THR A 976 22.60 -14.48 33.27
C THR A 976 21.13 -14.62 33.69
N LEU A 977 20.33 -15.28 32.86
CA LEU A 977 18.94 -15.63 33.15
C LEU A 977 18.87 -17.10 33.57
N LYS A 978 18.44 -17.37 34.80
CA LYS A 978 18.13 -18.72 35.25
C LYS A 978 16.68 -19.03 34.90
N LEU A 979 16.44 -20.15 34.23
CA LEU A 979 15.10 -20.59 33.83
C LEU A 979 14.47 -21.47 34.91
N THR A 980 13.13 -21.57 34.92
CA THR A 980 12.39 -22.50 35.80
C THR A 980 12.67 -23.97 35.49
N GLY A 981 13.19 -24.27 34.30
CA GLY A 981 13.64 -25.60 33.86
C GLY A 981 14.37 -25.53 32.50
N PRO A 982 14.87 -26.66 31.98
CA PRO A 982 15.43 -26.74 30.63
C PRO A 982 14.47 -26.23 29.55
N SER A 983 14.99 -25.56 28.53
CA SER A 983 14.20 -25.06 27.40
C SER A 983 14.80 -25.50 26.05
N ALA A 984 13.94 -25.63 25.04
CA ALA A 984 14.30 -25.89 23.65
C ALA A 984 14.25 -24.62 22.78
N ALA A 985 14.04 -23.46 23.39
CA ALA A 985 13.87 -22.17 22.75
C ALA A 985 15.01 -21.89 21.77
N LYS A 986 14.65 -21.35 20.62
CA LYS A 986 15.61 -20.98 19.57
C LYS A 986 15.88 -19.49 19.58
N SER A 987 15.02 -18.70 20.20
CA SER A 987 15.16 -17.26 20.26
C SER A 987 14.66 -16.65 21.58
N LEU A 988 15.17 -15.46 21.87
CA LEU A 988 14.83 -14.67 23.05
C LEU A 988 14.45 -13.25 22.63
N SER A 989 13.40 -12.72 23.24
CA SER A 989 12.98 -11.32 23.09
C SER A 989 13.08 -10.56 24.41
N TYR A 990 13.33 -9.25 24.34
CA TYR A 990 13.39 -8.34 25.49
C TYR A 990 12.46 -7.14 25.28
N VAL A 991 11.48 -7.02 26.19
CA VAL A 991 10.41 -6.01 26.26
C VAL A 991 9.44 -6.05 25.06
N ARG A 992 8.36 -6.84 25.20
CA ARG A 992 7.25 -6.91 24.21
C ARG A 992 6.30 -5.70 24.29
N GLY A 993 5.91 -5.16 23.12
CA GLY A 993 5.09 -3.94 22.98
C GLY A 993 3.73 -3.96 23.66
N GLY A 994 3.06 -5.11 23.70
CA GLY A 994 1.73 -5.26 24.32
C GLY A 994 1.72 -5.49 25.84
N LYS A 995 2.89 -5.76 26.46
CA LYS A 995 3.00 -6.11 27.89
C LYS A 995 3.74 -5.04 28.72
N TRP A 996 4.46 -4.13 28.08
CA TRP A 996 5.29 -3.13 28.76
C TRP A 996 4.49 -1.89 29.17
N ARG A 997 4.78 -1.39 30.37
CA ARG A 997 4.31 -0.12 30.91
C ARG A 997 5.48 0.77 31.27
N GLN A 998 5.24 2.07 31.32
CA GLN A 998 6.30 3.03 31.49
C GLN A 998 7.01 2.95 32.85
N GLU A 999 6.30 2.52 33.89
CA GLU A 999 6.82 2.28 35.23
C GLU A 999 7.65 1.00 35.34
N ASP A 1000 7.59 0.09 34.36
CA ASP A 1000 8.28 -1.19 34.42
C ASP A 1000 9.81 -1.02 34.39
N ALA A 1001 10.49 -1.88 35.16
CA ALA A 1001 11.94 -1.93 35.19
C ALA A 1001 12.54 -2.32 33.83
N ILE A 1002 13.68 -1.72 33.53
CA ILE A 1002 14.41 -1.89 32.27
C ILE A 1002 15.92 -1.98 32.53
N ILE A 1003 16.65 -2.56 31.59
CA ILE A 1003 18.10 -2.62 31.58
C ILE A 1003 18.62 -1.24 31.17
N ARG A 1004 19.64 -0.74 31.87
CA ARG A 1004 20.29 0.54 31.59
C ARG A 1004 21.80 0.37 31.48
N GLY A 1005 22.46 1.23 30.72
CA GLY A 1005 23.91 1.31 30.71
C GLY A 1005 24.44 2.00 31.97
N SER A 1006 25.76 2.00 32.15
CA SER A 1006 26.39 2.84 33.19
C SER A 1006 26.12 4.35 33.02
N ASN A 1007 25.73 4.75 31.81
CA ASN A 1007 25.33 6.10 31.41
C ASN A 1007 23.84 6.41 31.63
N ASP A 1008 23.10 5.50 32.28
CA ASP A 1008 21.66 5.59 32.53
C ASP A 1008 20.76 5.59 31.28
N ILE A 1009 21.33 5.37 30.09
CA ILE A 1009 20.57 5.18 28.85
C ILE A 1009 20.00 3.77 28.85
N ALA A 1010 18.70 3.64 28.54
CA ALA A 1010 18.05 2.35 28.42
C ALA A 1010 18.68 1.50 27.31
N ALA A 1011 18.81 0.19 27.56
CA ALA A 1011 19.23 -0.75 26.52
C ALA A 1011 18.25 -0.70 25.34
N LEU A 1012 18.78 -1.00 24.15
CA LEU A 1012 17.94 -1.26 22.99
C LEU A 1012 17.17 -2.56 23.21
N THR A 1013 15.90 -2.53 22.87
CA THR A 1013 15.04 -3.71 22.88
C THR A 1013 15.35 -4.61 21.70
N PHE A 1014 15.15 -5.91 21.85
CA PHE A 1014 15.44 -6.88 20.81
C PHE A 1014 14.34 -7.94 20.70
N CYS A 1015 14.13 -8.46 19.50
CA CYS A 1015 13.07 -9.42 19.21
C CYS A 1015 13.65 -10.62 18.46
N GLU A 1016 13.23 -11.82 18.84
CA GLU A 1016 13.58 -13.08 18.15
C GLU A 1016 15.11 -13.27 17.94
N VAL A 1017 15.93 -12.81 18.88
CA VAL A 1017 17.39 -12.95 18.78
C VAL A 1017 17.77 -14.41 18.98
N PRO A 1018 18.55 -15.04 18.07
CA PRO A 1018 18.89 -16.46 18.17
C PRO A 1018 19.67 -16.82 19.44
N ILE A 1019 19.25 -17.88 20.12
CA ILE A 1019 19.97 -18.48 21.26
C ILE A 1019 20.98 -19.48 20.70
N ARG A 1020 22.27 -19.17 20.82
CA ARG A 1020 23.35 -20.06 20.39
C ARG A 1020 23.51 -21.22 21.38
N LEU A 1021 23.92 -22.38 20.86
CA LEU A 1021 24.36 -23.49 21.70
C LEU A 1021 25.56 -23.08 22.57
N PRO A 1022 25.75 -23.73 23.74
CA PRO A 1022 26.92 -23.46 24.55
C PRO A 1022 28.18 -23.69 23.72
N LYS A 1023 29.14 -22.77 23.80
CA LYS A 1023 30.46 -23.04 23.24
C LYS A 1023 31.11 -24.12 24.11
N ASN A 1024 31.46 -25.25 23.49
CA ASN A 1024 32.26 -26.29 24.13
C ASN A 1024 33.58 -25.73 24.65
#